data_AF-A0A1H4S803-F1
#
_entry.id   AF-A0A1H4S803-F1
#
_cell.length_a   1.000
_cell.length_b   1.000
_cell.length_c   1.000
_cell.angle_alpha   90.00
_cell.angle_beta   90.00
_cell.angle_gamma   90.00
#
_symmetry.space_group_name_H-M   'P 1'
#
loop_
_entity.id
_entity.type
_entity.pdbx_description
1 polymer ?
#
loop_
_entity_poly.entity_id
_entity_poly.type
_entity_poly.pdbx_seq_one_letter_code
_entity_poly.pdbx_strand_id
1 'polypeptide(L)'
;MSIMLDPTALDGAVRPARRNDLEGLTLPHGAEQSAVTEAAHVEPEAEEMAQLRARIARLEAQAVSRSADEAVPTMVSGRFRSAGAGTQLELRVDVDGPRPLMRISGDFFQMSGATTNYVGSFVVEALTTTLAEGLVKLTGRGRFSFPVLSPHVEVSIVRRTAVAPTPGEATVQFSTDGGSPSASYLCAFVSPHFRSVQLEQDSVAGTVPFVSYDTGSLPQPPSSPARVLTIPAAYAEAGIEVQIAGAPDVVPAGAAGADARWSNAELHNAMVNHFSLWRNATRWQAWQMVATSHVDDTTRGIMFDAGGAFQRQGFAVFYDKIKGEDPVSRRAQLRTYVHELGHAFNLLHSWEKNLAEPPQPLGPNGGLGDLSWMNYVQDFQPPPPAPGGTAAYWAAFPFQFTDSELVHLRHGFYRDVIMGGNPFGVGAAEVDLDLFDDPVIDNSGLALELRSIGAFRFGEPVVVEIKLSTTDVRGRSTHGRLHPNDGFVTVAIRTPSGETRIYRPPLIRCADHEDRTVLDADRPAIYDSAYVGYGKDGFYFQQPGQYQLRAQYHASDGSRVLSDVHRLNVRRPLTEADEDVAELMMSGDEQGTLFYLLGSRAESLESGNRALDQVLDRHPEHPLAVYPRMVKGFGVSRDFKDLTPAKELRIRPANTEEGIGQLSKVVESSAGDEGVDNITLGQVMRRLARVEARAGNPQRAAEVMDEMVEIFDRKNLNPHVMRDIRSQAERTKEETTRR
;
A
#
# COMPACT_ATOMS: atom_id res chain seq x y z
N MET A 1 -30.52 -44.99 24.14
CA MET A 1 -31.21 -45.34 25.40
C MET A 1 -30.77 -44.34 26.45
N SER A 2 -31.73 -43.70 27.13
CA SER A 2 -31.67 -43.13 28.49
C SER A 2 -30.50 -42.21 28.92
N ILE A 3 -30.71 -41.12 29.68
CA ILE A 3 -31.95 -40.48 30.17
C ILE A 3 -31.67 -38.98 30.42
N MET A 4 -32.73 -38.16 30.48
CA MET A 4 -32.67 -36.72 30.79
C MET A 4 -32.18 -36.43 32.21
N LEU A 5 -31.77 -35.19 32.49
CA LEU A 5 -32.42 -34.38 33.53
C LEU A 5 -32.08 -32.89 33.41
N ASP A 6 -33.12 -32.09 33.14
CA ASP A 6 -33.20 -30.65 33.39
C ASP A 6 -34.18 -30.45 34.56
N PRO A 7 -33.89 -29.54 35.52
CA PRO A 7 -34.89 -29.04 36.44
C PRO A 7 -35.03 -27.50 36.45
N THR A 8 -35.90 -27.00 35.58
CA THR A 8 -36.93 -25.97 35.85
C THR A 8 -36.54 -24.50 36.06
N ALA A 9 -37.22 -23.63 35.31
CA ALA A 9 -37.33 -22.18 35.53
C ALA A 9 -38.52 -21.81 36.46
N LEU A 10 -38.67 -20.52 36.77
CA LEU A 10 -39.93 -19.90 37.25
C LEU A 10 -40.03 -18.42 36.82
N ASP A 11 -41.26 -17.95 36.57
CA ASP A 11 -41.60 -16.66 35.93
C ASP A 11 -41.52 -15.41 36.86
N GLY A 12 -41.57 -14.19 36.27
CA GLY A 12 -41.45 -12.93 37.06
C GLY A 12 -41.90 -11.58 36.44
N ALA A 13 -42.68 -11.59 35.36
CA ALA A 13 -43.41 -10.47 34.71
C ALA A 13 -43.30 -8.98 35.21
N VAL A 14 -42.69 -8.12 34.36
CA VAL A 14 -43.34 -6.99 33.63
C VAL A 14 -43.81 -5.66 34.33
N ARG A 15 -43.36 -4.51 33.77
CA ARG A 15 -43.95 -3.12 33.67
C ARG A 15 -43.68 -2.04 34.77
N PRO A 16 -43.82 -0.71 34.46
CA PRO A 16 -42.68 0.21 34.63
C PRO A 16 -43.00 1.67 35.07
N ALA A 17 -41.98 2.54 34.90
CA ALA A 17 -42.03 3.98 34.60
C ALA A 17 -42.38 5.00 35.71
N ARG A 18 -41.68 6.15 35.65
CA ARG A 18 -42.25 7.49 35.90
C ARG A 18 -41.42 8.59 35.22
N ARG A 19 -42.11 9.54 34.59
CA ARG A 19 -41.63 10.90 34.30
C ARG A 19 -41.41 11.67 35.60
N ASN A 20 -40.68 12.77 35.50
CA ASN A 20 -41.00 14.01 36.23
C ASN A 20 -40.75 15.20 35.29
N ASP A 21 -41.82 15.90 34.92
CA ASP A 21 -41.81 17.21 34.27
C ASP A 21 -42.41 18.23 35.26
N LEU A 22 -41.76 19.37 35.49
CA LEU A 22 -42.24 20.58 36.19
C LEU A 22 -41.29 21.72 35.72
N GLU A 23 -41.68 22.73 34.97
CA GLU A 23 -42.52 23.89 35.37
C GLU A 23 -42.03 24.55 36.68
N GLY A 24 -41.73 25.86 36.74
CA GLY A 24 -41.70 26.91 35.71
C GLY A 24 -41.79 28.31 36.36
N LEU A 25 -41.14 29.33 35.80
CA LEU A 25 -41.22 30.72 36.31
C LEU A 25 -41.01 31.77 35.20
N THR A 26 -41.49 32.99 35.41
CA THR A 26 -41.92 33.92 34.35
C THR A 26 -40.99 35.10 34.03
N LEU A 27 -41.19 35.68 32.83
CA LEU A 27 -40.56 36.88 32.26
C LEU A 27 -40.88 38.17 33.03
N PRO A 28 -40.18 39.29 32.74
CA PRO A 28 -40.76 40.26 31.79
C PRO A 28 -39.77 40.88 30.77
N HIS A 29 -40.28 41.75 29.89
CA HIS A 29 -39.59 42.39 28.76
C HIS A 29 -38.45 43.37 29.11
N GLY A 30 -37.53 43.51 28.15
CA GLY A 30 -36.75 44.73 27.88
C GLY A 30 -36.18 44.66 26.45
N ALA A 31 -36.28 45.73 25.66
CA ALA A 31 -35.78 45.75 24.28
C ALA A 31 -35.08 47.08 23.98
N GLU A 32 -33.89 47.03 23.38
CA GLU A 32 -33.36 48.08 22.49
C GLU A 32 -32.14 47.55 21.69
N GLN A 33 -31.52 48.41 20.87
CA GLN A 33 -30.63 48.02 19.76
C GLN A 33 -29.16 48.43 19.93
N SER A 34 -28.31 47.73 19.17
CA SER A 34 -27.08 48.26 18.52
C SER A 34 -25.74 48.23 19.27
N ALA A 35 -24.67 48.45 18.47
CA ALA A 35 -23.28 48.74 18.82
C ALA A 35 -22.40 47.63 19.45
N VAL A 36 -21.87 46.77 18.58
CA VAL A 36 -20.43 46.42 18.46
C VAL A 36 -19.54 46.53 19.72
N THR A 37 -18.99 45.39 20.16
CA THR A 37 -17.57 45.33 20.57
C THR A 37 -16.98 43.96 20.22
N GLU A 38 -15.69 43.95 19.87
CA GLU A 38 -14.95 42.81 19.31
C GLU A 38 -13.82 42.42 20.27
N ALA A 39 -13.87 41.22 20.88
CA ALA A 39 -12.71 40.49 21.42
C ALA A 39 -13.08 39.11 22.00
N ALA A 40 -12.15 38.16 21.84
CA ALA A 40 -11.89 37.00 22.72
C ALA A 40 -13.05 36.03 23.08
N HIS A 41 -13.19 34.98 22.26
CA HIS A 41 -13.37 33.62 22.80
C HIS A 41 -12.09 32.80 22.56
N VAL A 42 -11.81 31.83 23.44
CA VAL A 42 -10.49 31.21 23.62
C VAL A 42 -10.43 29.80 23.02
N GLU A 43 -9.28 29.43 22.45
CA GLU A 43 -8.95 28.05 22.03
C GLU A 43 -8.75 27.13 23.25
N PRO A 44 -9.51 26.04 23.40
CA PRO A 44 -9.21 25.02 24.43
C PRO A 44 -8.16 24.01 23.96
N GLU A 45 -8.25 23.62 22.69
CA GLU A 45 -7.58 22.42 22.14
C GLU A 45 -6.07 22.62 21.94
N ALA A 46 -5.65 23.83 21.56
CA ALA A 46 -4.24 24.18 21.42
C ALA A 46 -3.50 24.15 22.77
N GLU A 47 -4.18 24.56 23.86
CA GLU A 47 -3.59 24.58 25.20
C GLU A 47 -3.50 23.17 25.80
N GLU A 48 -4.51 22.31 25.62
CA GLU A 48 -4.42 20.88 25.97
C GLU A 48 -3.30 20.17 25.20
N MET A 49 -3.16 20.43 23.88
CA MET A 49 -2.08 19.85 23.07
C MET A 49 -0.70 20.35 23.49
N ALA A 50 -0.57 21.61 23.90
CA ALA A 50 0.67 22.14 24.47
C ALA A 50 1.01 21.48 25.83
N GLN A 51 0.01 21.31 26.70
CA GLN A 51 0.17 20.61 27.99
C GLN A 51 0.51 19.12 27.80
N LEU A 52 -0.06 18.45 26.81
CA LEU A 52 0.25 17.05 26.49
C LEU A 52 1.68 16.91 25.97
N ARG A 53 2.14 17.78 25.06
CA ARG A 53 3.53 17.84 24.61
C ARG A 53 4.50 18.09 25.77
N ALA A 54 4.18 19.03 26.66
CA ALA A 54 4.97 19.30 27.86
C ALA A 54 4.99 18.13 28.86
N ARG A 55 3.94 17.30 28.89
CA ARG A 55 3.87 16.08 29.71
C ARG A 55 4.69 14.93 29.10
N ILE A 56 4.66 14.77 27.78
CA ILE A 56 5.52 13.82 27.05
C ILE A 56 7.00 14.15 27.29
N ALA A 57 7.41 15.40 27.06
CA ALA A 57 8.79 15.84 27.29
C ALA A 57 9.28 15.65 28.74
N ARG A 58 8.38 15.75 29.74
CA ARG A 58 8.71 15.42 31.14
C ARG A 58 8.86 13.92 31.38
N LEU A 59 8.06 13.07 30.72
CA LEU A 59 8.16 11.61 30.83
C LEU A 59 9.43 11.11 30.14
N GLU A 60 9.80 11.67 28.99
CA GLU A 60 11.08 11.44 28.30
C GLU A 60 12.26 11.83 29.20
N ALA A 61 12.24 13.04 29.77
CA ALA A 61 13.27 13.49 30.71
C ALA A 61 13.34 12.65 32.00
N GLN A 62 12.22 12.08 32.46
CA GLN A 62 12.18 11.17 33.62
C GLN A 62 12.65 9.75 33.27
N ALA A 63 12.45 9.27 32.04
CA ALA A 63 12.99 8.00 31.56
C ALA A 63 14.52 8.01 31.51
N VAL A 64 15.13 9.15 31.16
CA VAL A 64 16.58 9.38 31.20
C VAL A 64 17.14 9.48 32.64
N SER A 65 16.29 9.65 33.66
CA SER A 65 16.70 10.02 35.02
C SER A 65 16.74 8.84 36.01
N ARG A 66 17.28 7.68 35.61
CA ARG A 66 17.49 6.53 36.51
C ARG A 66 18.95 6.07 36.56
N SER A 67 19.48 5.99 37.79
CA SER A 67 20.78 5.42 38.18
C SER A 67 22.00 5.88 37.37
N ALA A 68 22.41 7.14 37.55
CA ALA A 68 23.75 7.59 37.22
C ALA A 68 24.72 7.30 38.37
N ASP A 69 25.35 6.12 38.38
CA ASP A 69 26.56 5.85 39.21
C ASP A 69 27.45 4.67 38.71
N GLU A 70 27.14 4.06 37.55
CA GLU A 70 28.07 3.15 36.85
C GLU A 70 28.43 3.71 35.47
N ALA A 71 29.71 3.68 35.12
CA ALA A 71 30.23 4.18 33.85
C ALA A 71 30.03 3.15 32.72
N VAL A 72 28.80 3.05 32.20
CA VAL A 72 28.46 2.18 31.07
C VAL A 72 29.34 2.55 29.85
N PRO A 73 30.01 1.59 29.19
CA PRO A 73 30.78 1.87 27.97
C PRO A 73 29.87 2.42 26.87
N THR A 74 30.28 3.49 26.17
CA THR A 74 29.42 4.05 25.10
C THR A 74 29.14 2.99 24.04
N MET A 75 27.89 2.93 23.58
CA MET A 75 27.54 2.16 22.40
C MET A 75 28.35 2.68 21.20
N VAL A 76 28.63 1.85 20.20
CA VAL A 76 29.28 2.27 18.95
C VAL A 76 28.35 2.20 17.73
N SER A 77 27.12 1.72 17.93
CA SER A 77 26.13 1.61 16.87
C SER A 77 25.47 2.94 16.51
N GLY A 78 25.00 3.03 15.26
CA GLY A 78 24.29 4.18 14.70
C GLY A 78 24.84 4.60 13.34
N ARG A 79 24.62 5.87 12.99
CA ARG A 79 25.06 6.48 11.73
C ARG A 79 26.21 7.47 11.94
N PHE A 80 27.18 7.42 11.03
CA PHE A 80 28.35 8.29 10.96
C PHE A 80 28.48 8.87 9.54
N ARG A 81 29.16 10.01 9.37
CA ARG A 81 29.34 10.65 8.05
C ARG A 81 30.72 11.29 7.92
N SER A 82 31.38 11.13 6.77
CA SER A 82 32.68 11.73 6.52
C SER A 82 32.59 13.21 6.12
N ALA A 83 33.56 14.00 6.60
CA ALA A 83 33.79 15.37 6.14
C ALA A 83 34.91 15.38 5.09
N GLY A 84 34.72 16.11 3.99
CA GLY A 84 35.69 16.22 2.92
C GLY A 84 35.13 16.90 1.68
N ALA A 85 36.02 17.42 0.82
CA ALA A 85 35.66 17.87 -0.52
C ALA A 85 35.74 16.68 -1.51
N GLY A 86 34.90 16.68 -2.54
CA GLY A 86 34.85 15.61 -3.53
C GLY A 86 33.91 14.47 -3.14
N THR A 87 34.25 13.64 -2.16
CA THR A 87 33.47 12.42 -1.86
C THR A 87 33.08 12.33 -0.37
N GLN A 88 31.83 11.96 -0.12
CA GLN A 88 31.26 11.72 1.21
C GLN A 88 30.82 10.27 1.35
N LEU A 89 31.10 9.68 2.51
CA LEU A 89 30.59 8.38 2.95
C LEU A 89 29.62 8.60 4.12
N GLU A 90 28.39 8.11 4.00
CA GLU A 90 27.45 7.92 5.11
C GLU A 90 27.47 6.47 5.55
N LEU A 91 28.07 6.19 6.72
CA LEU A 91 28.26 4.86 7.31
C LEU A 91 27.14 4.54 8.32
N ARG A 92 26.74 3.28 8.39
CA ARG A 92 25.87 2.67 9.41
C ARG A 92 26.59 1.49 10.06
N VAL A 93 26.50 1.40 11.39
CA VAL A 93 27.16 0.36 12.20
C VAL A 93 26.15 -0.21 13.19
N ASP A 94 25.82 -1.50 13.09
CA ASP A 94 24.83 -2.16 13.95
C ASP A 94 25.42 -3.42 14.60
N VAL A 95 26.00 -3.24 15.80
CA VAL A 95 26.78 -4.29 16.50
C VAL A 95 26.56 -4.36 18.02
N ASP A 96 26.05 -3.30 18.64
CA ASP A 96 25.73 -3.21 20.07
C ASP A 96 24.42 -2.44 20.37
N GLY A 97 23.60 -2.18 19.34
CA GLY A 97 22.27 -1.59 19.45
C GLY A 97 21.17 -2.56 19.91
N PRO A 98 19.92 -2.10 20.11
CA PRO A 98 18.77 -2.95 20.36
C PRO A 98 18.46 -3.86 19.15
N ARG A 99 18.46 -5.19 19.38
CA ARG A 99 18.47 -6.23 18.33
C ARG A 99 19.57 -5.94 17.29
N PRO A 100 20.85 -6.15 17.63
CA PRO A 100 21.96 -5.81 16.75
C PRO A 100 22.09 -6.85 15.63
N LEU A 101 22.11 -6.41 14.37
CA LEU A 101 22.17 -7.29 13.20
C LEU A 101 23.59 -7.78 12.86
N MET A 102 24.61 -7.28 13.58
CA MET A 102 26.05 -7.55 13.35
C MET A 102 26.51 -7.19 11.93
N ARG A 103 26.11 -6.00 11.46
CA ARG A 103 26.41 -5.49 10.11
C ARG A 103 26.99 -4.08 10.12
N ILE A 104 27.76 -3.76 9.08
CA ILE A 104 28.04 -2.38 8.67
C ILE A 104 27.58 -2.18 7.23
N SER A 105 27.17 -0.95 6.88
CA SER A 105 26.87 -0.56 5.50
C SER A 105 27.22 0.91 5.26
N GLY A 106 27.38 1.31 4.01
CA GLY A 106 27.71 2.68 3.67
C GLY A 106 27.21 3.10 2.30
N ASP A 107 26.78 4.34 2.19
CA ASP A 107 26.28 4.95 0.95
C ASP A 107 27.29 6.06 0.56
N PHE A 108 27.81 6.01 -0.66
CA PHE A 108 28.81 6.95 -1.19
C PHE A 108 28.15 8.03 -2.05
N PHE A 109 28.57 9.28 -1.85
CA PHE A 109 28.08 10.45 -2.57
C PHE A 109 29.24 11.31 -3.10
N GLN A 110 29.09 11.82 -4.31
CA GLN A 110 29.97 12.84 -4.88
C GLN A 110 29.39 14.23 -4.61
N MET A 111 30.18 15.08 -3.97
CA MET A 111 29.87 16.46 -3.60
C MET A 111 30.45 17.42 -4.64
N SER A 112 29.61 18.28 -5.22
CA SER A 112 30.03 19.35 -6.14
C SER A 112 29.28 20.63 -5.83
N GLY A 113 29.94 21.57 -5.14
CA GLY A 113 29.27 22.72 -4.54
C GLY A 113 28.21 22.27 -3.52
N ALA A 114 26.96 22.68 -3.72
CA ALA A 114 25.82 22.22 -2.93
C ALA A 114 25.19 20.91 -3.46
N THR A 115 25.58 20.44 -4.65
CA THR A 115 24.99 19.25 -5.28
C THR A 115 25.59 17.98 -4.69
N THR A 116 24.72 17.05 -4.29
CA THR A 116 25.05 15.73 -3.73
C THR A 116 24.54 14.65 -4.67
N ASN A 117 25.44 13.90 -5.31
CA ASN A 117 25.08 12.85 -6.27
C ASN A 117 25.40 11.46 -5.68
N TYR A 118 24.44 10.54 -5.65
CA TYR A 118 24.69 9.15 -5.24
C TYR A 118 25.61 8.43 -6.24
N VAL A 119 26.61 7.70 -5.73
CA VAL A 119 27.60 6.95 -6.53
C VAL A 119 27.41 5.44 -6.40
N GLY A 120 27.16 4.95 -5.18
CA GLY A 120 27.05 3.52 -4.90
C GLY A 120 26.90 3.23 -3.41
N SER A 121 26.60 1.99 -3.05
CA SER A 121 26.48 1.54 -1.66
C SER A 121 27.32 0.28 -1.42
N PHE A 122 27.57 -0.04 -0.14
CA PHE A 122 28.10 -1.34 0.29
C PHE A 122 27.42 -1.84 1.57
N VAL A 123 27.47 -3.15 1.77
CA VAL A 123 27.09 -3.81 3.04
C VAL A 123 28.09 -4.94 3.34
N VAL A 124 28.48 -5.07 4.61
CA VAL A 124 29.25 -6.21 5.12
C VAL A 124 28.29 -7.05 5.96
N GLU A 125 27.99 -8.25 5.47
CA GLU A 125 26.92 -9.09 5.99
C GLU A 125 27.39 -10.08 7.08
N ALA A 126 28.70 -10.30 7.16
CA ALA A 126 29.36 -11.08 8.18
C ALA A 126 30.56 -10.30 8.75
N LEU A 127 30.51 -9.94 10.03
CA LEU A 127 31.53 -9.19 10.74
C LEU A 127 32.36 -10.06 11.68
N THR A 128 33.68 -9.84 11.68
CA THR A 128 34.55 -10.14 12.82
C THR A 128 34.69 -8.89 13.68
N THR A 129 34.32 -8.98 14.95
CA THR A 129 34.46 -7.89 15.93
C THR A 129 35.62 -8.19 16.86
N THR A 130 36.54 -7.24 17.02
CA THR A 130 37.59 -7.28 18.03
C THR A 130 37.54 -6.03 18.92
N LEU A 131 37.82 -6.21 20.21
CA LEU A 131 37.88 -5.14 21.20
C LEU A 131 39.27 -5.18 21.84
N ALA A 132 40.04 -4.10 21.67
CA ALA A 132 41.39 -3.98 22.23
C ALA A 132 41.62 -2.53 22.69
N GLU A 133 42.10 -2.33 23.92
CA GLU A 133 42.51 -1.02 24.45
C GLU A 133 41.45 0.11 24.35
N GLY A 134 40.15 -0.27 24.33
CA GLY A 134 39.03 0.66 24.14
C GLY A 134 38.67 0.96 22.68
N LEU A 135 39.41 0.42 21.71
CA LEU A 135 39.06 0.44 20.29
C LEU A 135 38.15 -0.74 19.94
N VAL A 136 36.97 -0.47 19.37
CA VAL A 136 36.17 -1.48 18.67
C VAL A 136 36.60 -1.49 17.21
N LYS A 137 37.09 -2.64 16.75
CA LYS A 137 37.51 -2.87 15.37
C LYS A 137 36.60 -3.93 14.74
N LEU A 138 35.93 -3.54 13.67
CA LEU A 138 35.00 -4.35 12.89
C LEU A 138 35.63 -4.63 11.52
N THR A 139 35.69 -5.89 11.11
CA THR A 139 36.28 -6.28 9.81
C THR A 139 35.41 -7.29 9.07
N GLY A 140 35.41 -7.22 7.73
CA GLY A 140 34.72 -8.19 6.88
C GLY A 140 34.83 -7.86 5.39
N ARG A 141 34.18 -8.68 4.54
CA ARG A 141 34.11 -8.44 3.10
C ARG A 141 32.80 -7.74 2.74
N GLY A 142 32.88 -6.62 2.04
CA GLY A 142 31.73 -5.88 1.55
C GLY A 142 31.18 -6.45 0.24
N ARG A 143 29.85 -6.49 0.14
CA ARG A 143 29.10 -6.55 -1.12
C ARG A 143 28.79 -5.13 -1.54
N PHE A 144 29.21 -4.73 -2.74
CA PHE A 144 29.09 -3.36 -3.26
C PHE A 144 28.07 -3.31 -4.40
N SER A 145 27.40 -2.17 -4.59
CA SER A 145 26.48 -1.93 -5.71
C SER A 145 27.20 -1.57 -7.02
N PHE A 146 28.52 -1.75 -7.09
CA PHE A 146 29.39 -1.44 -8.22
C PHE A 146 30.69 -2.25 -8.11
N PRO A 147 31.43 -2.49 -9.22
CA PRO A 147 32.70 -3.22 -9.18
C PRO A 147 33.78 -2.50 -8.37
N VAL A 148 34.47 -3.20 -7.48
CA VAL A 148 35.57 -2.67 -6.66
C VAL A 148 36.78 -3.60 -6.67
N LEU A 149 37.98 -3.03 -6.56
CA LEU A 149 39.24 -3.76 -6.38
C LEU A 149 39.58 -4.01 -4.89
N SER A 150 38.98 -3.24 -3.98
CA SER A 150 39.25 -3.27 -2.54
C SER A 150 37.99 -3.63 -1.74
N PRO A 151 37.58 -4.92 -1.72
CA PRO A 151 36.33 -5.36 -1.12
C PRO A 151 36.43 -5.63 0.39
N HIS A 152 37.63 -5.63 0.99
CA HIS A 152 37.77 -5.76 2.44
C HIS A 152 37.49 -4.41 3.10
N VAL A 153 36.67 -4.41 4.14
CA VAL A 153 36.26 -3.22 4.88
C VAL A 153 36.66 -3.38 6.35
N GLU A 154 37.35 -2.38 6.87
CA GLU A 154 37.65 -2.22 8.29
C GLU A 154 36.98 -0.94 8.81
N VAL A 155 36.36 -1.02 10.00
CA VAL A 155 35.85 0.14 10.74
C VAL A 155 36.40 0.10 12.16
N SER A 156 37.18 1.11 12.52
CA SER A 156 37.77 1.27 13.85
C SER A 156 37.16 2.48 14.56
N ILE A 157 36.53 2.25 15.72
CA ILE A 157 35.79 3.24 16.51
C ILE A 157 36.33 3.27 17.94
N VAL A 158 36.71 4.46 18.44
CA VAL A 158 37.15 4.62 19.83
C VAL A 158 35.93 4.60 20.74
N ARG A 159 35.79 3.56 21.57
CA ARG A 159 34.76 3.45 22.60
C ARG A 159 35.15 4.35 23.77
N ARG A 160 34.27 5.25 24.17
CA ARG A 160 34.53 6.20 25.25
C ARG A 160 33.93 5.68 26.55
N THR A 161 34.61 5.92 27.66
CA THR A 161 34.02 5.86 29.01
C THR A 161 33.72 7.29 29.43
N ALA A 162 32.48 7.76 29.17
CA ALA A 162 32.13 9.17 29.26
C ALA A 162 30.71 9.37 29.82
N VAL A 163 30.50 10.50 30.48
CA VAL A 163 29.18 10.95 30.99
C VAL A 163 28.23 11.33 29.85
N ALA A 164 28.77 11.60 28.65
CA ALA A 164 27.99 11.77 27.43
C ALA A 164 28.01 10.46 26.62
N PRO A 165 26.84 9.91 26.21
CA PRO A 165 26.74 8.54 25.66
C PRO A 165 27.15 8.38 24.18
N THR A 166 27.72 9.43 23.54
CA THR A 166 27.98 9.41 22.09
C THR A 166 29.26 8.64 21.71
N PRO A 167 29.25 7.89 20.60
CA PRO A 167 30.45 7.22 20.07
C PRO A 167 31.63 8.17 19.81
N GLY A 168 32.84 7.61 19.77
CA GLY A 168 33.98 8.25 19.10
C GLY A 168 33.79 8.31 17.58
N GLU A 169 34.71 8.98 16.88
CA GLU A 169 34.72 8.97 15.41
C GLU A 169 35.07 7.57 14.88
N ALA A 170 34.50 7.22 13.72
CA ALA A 170 34.73 5.96 13.04
C ALA A 170 35.72 6.15 11.88
N THR A 171 36.86 5.46 11.93
CA THR A 171 37.78 5.37 10.79
C THR A 171 37.39 4.18 9.93
N VAL A 172 36.93 4.43 8.70
CA VAL A 172 36.59 3.41 7.71
C VAL A 172 37.75 3.25 6.73
N GLN A 173 38.22 2.02 6.51
CA GLN A 173 39.28 1.69 5.56
C GLN A 173 38.85 0.60 4.60
N PHE A 174 39.29 0.73 3.35
CA PHE A 174 39.04 -0.24 2.28
C PHE A 174 40.38 -0.77 1.76
N SER A 175 40.53 -2.10 1.64
CA SER A 175 41.75 -2.74 1.14
C SER A 175 41.48 -3.91 0.20
N THR A 176 42.51 -4.29 -0.55
CA THR A 176 42.60 -5.58 -1.23
C THR A 176 42.76 -6.72 -0.22
N ASP A 177 42.43 -7.94 -0.62
CA ASP A 177 42.58 -9.13 0.22
C ASP A 177 44.05 -9.32 0.66
N GLY A 178 44.34 -9.08 1.94
CA GLY A 178 45.69 -9.13 2.52
C GLY A 178 46.59 -7.92 2.23
N GLY A 179 46.08 -6.86 1.59
CA GLY A 179 46.84 -5.65 1.26
C GLY A 179 46.61 -4.46 2.19
N SER A 180 47.43 -3.43 2.04
CA SER A 180 47.29 -2.15 2.74
C SER A 180 46.00 -1.40 2.35
N PRO A 181 45.48 -0.50 3.20
CA PRO A 181 44.36 0.37 2.87
C PRO A 181 44.62 1.20 1.59
N SER A 182 43.71 1.12 0.62
CA SER A 182 43.71 1.92 -0.61
C SER A 182 42.85 3.18 -0.50
N ALA A 183 41.90 3.21 0.44
CA ALA A 183 41.10 4.38 0.78
C ALA A 183 40.80 4.41 2.29
N SER A 184 40.69 5.60 2.86
CA SER A 184 40.40 5.82 4.28
C SER A 184 39.48 7.03 4.45
N TYR A 185 38.45 6.90 5.27
CA TYR A 185 37.48 7.96 5.58
C TYR A 185 37.38 8.11 7.11
N LEU A 186 37.44 9.34 7.60
CA LEU A 186 37.12 9.66 8.99
C LEU A 186 35.66 10.13 9.06
N CYS A 187 34.82 9.39 9.77
CA CYS A 187 33.38 9.60 9.85
C CYS A 187 32.99 10.02 11.28
N ALA A 188 32.50 11.25 11.44
CA ALA A 188 31.95 11.73 12.70
C ALA A 188 30.57 11.11 12.95
N PHE A 189 30.20 10.88 14.22
CA PHE A 189 28.87 10.39 14.59
C PHE A 189 27.78 11.43 14.27
N VAL A 190 26.63 10.98 13.78
CA VAL A 190 25.51 11.83 13.33
C VAL A 190 24.23 11.57 14.11
N SER A 191 23.85 10.31 14.30
CA SER A 191 22.58 9.93 14.96
C SER A 191 22.65 8.46 15.41
N PRO A 192 21.99 8.08 16.53
CA PRO A 192 21.82 6.67 16.88
C PRO A 192 20.95 5.92 15.85
N HIS A 193 20.14 6.64 15.07
CA HIS A 193 19.34 6.06 13.99
C HIS A 193 20.15 5.91 12.70
N PHE A 194 19.95 4.78 12.02
CA PHE A 194 20.67 4.38 10.81
C PHE A 194 20.31 5.25 9.60
N ARG A 195 19.04 5.66 9.51
CA ARG A 195 18.49 6.54 8.48
C ARG A 195 17.48 7.49 9.13
N SER A 196 17.19 8.61 8.49
CA SER A 196 16.10 9.52 8.87
C SER A 196 15.21 9.79 7.68
N VAL A 197 13.89 9.85 7.89
CA VAL A 197 12.88 10.22 6.90
C VAL A 197 12.05 11.39 7.43
N GLN A 198 11.66 12.30 6.55
CA GLN A 198 10.66 13.32 6.84
C GLN A 198 9.28 12.81 6.41
N LEU A 199 8.34 12.77 7.35
CA LEU A 199 6.95 12.39 7.11
C LEU A 199 6.05 13.62 7.23
N GLU A 200 5.56 14.11 6.10
CA GLU A 200 4.49 15.11 6.07
C GLU A 200 3.15 14.38 6.22
N GLN A 201 2.31 14.77 7.17
CA GLN A 201 1.08 14.04 7.52
C GLN A 201 -0.12 14.98 7.50
N ASP A 202 -0.86 14.92 6.40
CA ASP A 202 -2.07 15.71 6.17
C ASP A 202 -3.32 14.90 6.50
N SER A 203 -4.43 15.60 6.74
CA SER A 203 -5.70 15.00 7.17
C SER A 203 -6.89 15.66 6.50
N VAL A 204 -7.93 14.89 6.22
CA VAL A 204 -9.22 15.45 5.80
C VAL A 204 -9.96 15.95 7.05
N ALA A 205 -10.48 17.18 7.02
CA ALA A 205 -11.22 17.75 8.15
C ALA A 205 -12.40 16.83 8.57
N GLY A 206 -12.45 16.50 9.87
CA GLY A 206 -13.38 15.51 10.43
C GLY A 206 -12.80 14.10 10.58
N THR A 207 -11.61 13.83 10.03
CA THR A 207 -10.76 12.69 10.42
C THR A 207 -9.85 13.07 11.59
N VAL A 208 -9.40 12.09 12.35
CA VAL A 208 -8.45 12.30 13.47
C VAL A 208 -7.21 11.44 13.21
N PRO A 209 -6.03 12.03 13.00
CA PRO A 209 -4.78 11.29 12.87
C PRO A 209 -4.45 10.45 14.11
N PHE A 210 -3.86 9.28 13.90
CA PHE A 210 -3.42 8.42 14.99
C PHE A 210 -2.31 9.09 15.81
N VAL A 211 -2.54 9.21 17.12
CA VAL A 211 -1.58 9.83 18.06
C VAL A 211 -0.66 8.79 18.69
N SER A 212 -1.22 7.85 19.44
CA SER A 212 -0.46 6.83 20.17
C SER A 212 -1.33 5.66 20.66
N TYR A 213 -0.67 4.54 20.98
CA TYR A 213 -1.27 3.34 21.56
C TYR A 213 -0.34 2.75 22.64
N ASP A 214 -0.90 2.40 23.81
CA ASP A 214 -0.17 1.66 24.86
C ASP A 214 -0.27 0.15 24.61
N THR A 215 0.84 -0.52 24.34
CA THR A 215 0.85 -1.96 24.07
C THR A 215 0.42 -2.80 25.28
N GLY A 216 0.54 -2.28 26.50
CA GLY A 216 0.07 -2.93 27.73
C GLY A 216 -1.45 -2.86 27.95
N SER A 217 -2.19 -2.11 27.12
CA SER A 217 -3.65 -1.98 27.24
C SER A 217 -4.44 -3.22 26.80
N LEU A 218 -3.77 -4.20 26.19
CA LEU A 218 -4.32 -5.51 25.81
C LEU A 218 -3.29 -6.62 26.10
N PRO A 219 -3.70 -7.91 26.13
CA PRO A 219 -2.77 -9.02 26.17
C PRO A 219 -1.77 -8.96 25.01
N GLN A 220 -0.49 -9.14 25.36
CA GLN A 220 0.68 -9.12 24.46
C GLN A 220 1.69 -10.19 24.92
N PRO A 221 2.74 -10.52 24.15
CA PRO A 221 3.71 -11.54 24.53
C PRO A 221 4.44 -11.22 25.84
N PRO A 222 4.72 -12.20 26.72
CA PRO A 222 5.53 -11.99 27.92
C PRO A 222 6.96 -11.47 27.65
N SER A 223 7.45 -11.61 26.41
CA SER A 223 8.73 -11.09 25.93
C SER A 223 8.68 -9.66 25.38
N SER A 224 7.49 -9.04 25.25
CA SER A 224 7.34 -7.66 24.79
C SER A 224 6.95 -6.76 25.98
N PRO A 225 7.77 -5.78 26.37
CA PRO A 225 7.44 -4.86 27.45
C PRO A 225 6.32 -3.90 27.03
N ALA A 226 5.43 -3.59 27.97
CA ALA A 226 4.37 -2.59 27.80
C ALA A 226 4.99 -1.20 27.60
N ARG A 227 4.60 -0.52 26.51
CA ARG A 227 5.14 0.78 26.12
C ARG A 227 4.16 1.55 25.25
N VAL A 228 4.28 2.87 25.22
CA VAL A 228 3.48 3.74 24.35
C VAL A 228 4.17 3.87 23.00
N LEU A 229 3.51 3.40 21.94
CA LEU A 229 3.99 3.50 20.56
C LEU A 229 3.23 4.58 19.79
N THR A 230 4.01 5.47 19.17
CA THR A 230 3.64 6.35 18.06
C THR A 230 4.24 5.79 16.76
N ILE A 231 3.91 6.35 15.59
CA ILE A 231 4.54 5.95 14.32
C ILE A 231 6.06 6.18 14.38
N PRO A 232 6.56 7.35 14.85
CA PRO A 232 7.99 7.53 15.07
C PRO A 232 8.61 6.58 16.09
N ALA A 233 7.92 6.21 17.18
CA ALA A 233 8.47 5.26 18.15
C ALA A 233 8.63 3.84 17.58
N ALA A 234 7.65 3.36 16.82
CA ALA A 234 7.71 2.05 16.16
C ALA A 234 8.88 1.96 15.15
N TYR A 235 9.15 3.05 14.42
CA TYR A 235 10.32 3.14 13.54
C TYR A 235 11.63 3.40 14.29
N ALA A 236 11.61 4.12 15.41
CA ALA A 236 12.79 4.31 16.26
C ALA A 236 13.30 2.96 16.83
N GLU A 237 12.39 2.05 17.22
CA GLU A 237 12.73 0.66 17.57
C GLU A 237 13.28 -0.14 16.38
N ALA A 238 12.81 0.15 15.15
CA ALA A 238 13.43 -0.35 13.93
C ALA A 238 14.80 0.28 13.61
N GLY A 239 15.23 1.32 14.35
CA GLY A 239 16.47 2.05 14.16
C GLY A 239 16.38 3.18 13.12
N ILE A 240 15.17 3.61 12.76
CA ILE A 240 14.89 4.64 11.75
C ILE A 240 14.24 5.86 12.41
N GLU A 241 14.76 7.04 12.12
CA GLU A 241 14.23 8.30 12.65
C GLU A 241 13.11 8.82 11.74
N VAL A 242 11.86 8.83 12.20
CA VAL A 242 10.75 9.48 11.49
C VAL A 242 10.54 10.87 12.07
N GLN A 243 10.96 11.89 11.32
CA GLN A 243 10.76 13.29 11.65
C GLN A 243 9.41 13.74 11.07
N ILE A 244 8.42 14.05 11.92
CA ILE A 244 7.18 14.68 11.43
C ILE A 244 7.53 16.06 10.88
N ALA A 245 7.18 16.31 9.62
CA ALA A 245 7.61 17.47 8.86
C ALA A 245 6.41 18.31 8.38
N GLY A 246 6.68 19.60 8.14
CA GLY A 246 5.65 20.59 7.85
C GLY A 246 4.82 20.98 9.09
N ALA A 247 3.79 21.80 8.86
CA ALA A 247 2.61 21.80 9.72
C ALA A 247 1.60 20.84 9.08
N PRO A 248 0.91 19.98 9.85
CA PRO A 248 -0.07 19.04 9.30
C PRO A 248 -1.20 19.82 8.62
N ASP A 249 -1.42 19.60 7.32
CA ASP A 249 -2.47 20.29 6.58
C ASP A 249 -3.84 19.66 6.90
N VAL A 250 -4.86 20.51 6.94
CA VAL A 250 -6.25 20.09 7.17
C VAL A 250 -7.02 20.34 5.88
N VAL A 251 -6.92 19.37 4.99
CA VAL A 251 -7.62 19.31 3.71
C VAL A 251 -9.14 19.47 3.98
N PRO A 252 -9.83 20.47 3.39
CA PRO A 252 -11.22 20.77 3.75
C PRO A 252 -12.16 19.57 3.65
N ALA A 253 -13.17 19.46 4.52
CA ALA A 253 -14.07 18.29 4.56
C ALA A 253 -14.75 18.00 3.21
N GLY A 254 -15.14 19.06 2.49
CA GLY A 254 -15.71 18.97 1.13
C GLY A 254 -14.76 18.33 0.10
N ALA A 255 -13.46 18.23 0.39
CA ALA A 255 -12.50 17.55 -0.45
C ALA A 255 -12.76 16.04 -0.52
N ALA A 256 -13.40 15.44 0.49
CA ALA A 256 -13.84 14.05 0.41
C ALA A 256 -15.02 13.85 -0.56
N GLY A 257 -15.60 14.92 -1.13
CA GLY A 257 -16.73 14.87 -2.04
C GLY A 257 -18.06 14.59 -1.32
N ALA A 258 -19.17 14.63 -2.06
CA ALA A 258 -20.51 14.39 -1.53
C ALA A 258 -20.77 12.92 -1.13
N ASP A 259 -19.87 12.01 -1.50
CA ASP A 259 -19.84 10.60 -1.08
C ASP A 259 -18.83 10.31 0.05
N ALA A 260 -18.06 11.32 0.47
CA ALA A 260 -16.99 11.22 1.45
C ALA A 260 -15.92 10.15 1.13
N ARG A 261 -15.71 9.80 -0.14
CA ARG A 261 -14.84 8.70 -0.58
C ARG A 261 -13.71 9.14 -1.50
N TRP A 262 -12.54 8.55 -1.31
CA TRP A 262 -11.34 8.79 -2.12
C TRP A 262 -11.08 7.64 -3.07
N SER A 263 -10.74 7.96 -4.31
CA SER A 263 -10.20 7.01 -5.29
C SER A 263 -8.72 7.24 -5.55
N ASN A 264 -8.02 6.21 -6.03
CA ASN A 264 -6.56 6.24 -6.25
C ASN A 264 -6.09 7.42 -7.12
N ALA A 265 -6.89 7.80 -8.13
CA ALA A 265 -6.62 8.98 -8.97
C ALA A 265 -6.68 10.31 -8.20
N GLU A 266 -7.55 10.41 -7.21
CA GLU A 266 -7.73 11.60 -6.37
C GLU A 266 -6.66 11.66 -5.27
N LEU A 267 -6.26 10.51 -4.70
CA LEU A 267 -5.14 10.40 -3.76
C LEU A 267 -3.80 10.77 -4.42
N HIS A 268 -3.56 10.29 -5.65
CA HIS A 268 -2.36 10.65 -6.41
C HIS A 268 -2.34 12.15 -6.77
N ASN A 269 -3.47 12.72 -7.21
CA ASN A 269 -3.58 14.16 -7.47
C ASN A 269 -3.36 15.00 -6.20
N ALA A 270 -3.92 14.56 -5.07
CA ALA A 270 -3.71 15.20 -3.77
C ALA A 270 -2.23 15.20 -3.37
N MET A 271 -1.53 14.07 -3.49
CA MET A 271 -0.09 13.98 -3.20
C MET A 271 0.72 14.98 -4.03
N VAL A 272 0.57 14.97 -5.36
CA VAL A 272 1.37 15.80 -6.28
C VAL A 272 1.21 17.31 -5.97
N ASN A 273 0.05 17.73 -5.45
CA ASN A 273 -0.27 19.13 -5.25
C ASN A 273 -0.20 19.64 -3.79
N HIS A 274 -0.41 18.78 -2.78
CA HIS A 274 -0.37 19.19 -1.36
C HIS A 274 0.94 18.87 -0.63
N PHE A 275 1.63 17.79 -0.97
CA PHE A 275 2.85 17.39 -0.29
C PHE A 275 3.96 18.42 -0.55
N SER A 276 4.23 19.28 0.42
CA SER A 276 5.07 20.47 0.25
C SER A 276 6.51 20.14 -0.19
N LEU A 277 6.97 18.96 0.25
CA LEU A 277 8.28 18.40 -0.05
C LEU A 277 8.31 17.60 -1.37
N TRP A 278 7.16 17.27 -1.98
CA TRP A 278 7.04 16.43 -3.18
C TRP A 278 7.95 16.90 -4.30
N ARG A 279 8.80 16.03 -4.83
CA ARG A 279 9.46 16.25 -6.12
C ARG A 279 9.56 14.89 -6.82
N ASN A 280 9.58 14.90 -8.14
CA ASN A 280 9.83 13.70 -8.95
C ASN A 280 11.34 13.35 -8.90
N ALA A 281 11.82 12.89 -7.72
CA ALA A 281 13.24 12.67 -7.40
C ALA A 281 13.44 11.73 -6.18
N THR A 282 14.62 11.11 -6.06
CA THR A 282 15.03 10.27 -4.90
C THR A 282 15.17 11.09 -3.61
N ARG A 283 14.36 10.83 -2.58
CA ARG A 283 14.33 11.62 -1.33
C ARG A 283 13.94 10.83 -0.08
N TRP A 284 14.50 11.20 1.07
CA TRP A 284 14.06 10.75 2.39
C TRP A 284 12.84 11.55 2.87
N GLN A 285 11.81 11.60 2.04
CA GLN A 285 10.60 12.39 2.25
C GLN A 285 9.40 11.55 1.79
N ALA A 286 8.37 11.46 2.63
CA ALA A 286 7.13 10.74 2.34
C ALA A 286 5.91 11.55 2.82
N TRP A 287 4.77 11.31 2.18
CA TRP A 287 3.48 11.93 2.50
C TRP A 287 2.48 10.90 2.96
N GLN A 288 1.82 11.20 4.07
CA GLN A 288 0.68 10.46 4.58
C GLN A 288 -0.59 11.29 4.47
N MET A 289 -1.63 10.70 3.89
CA MET A 289 -3.00 11.24 3.94
C MET A 289 -3.87 10.43 4.90
N VAL A 290 -4.40 11.08 5.93
CA VAL A 290 -5.51 10.57 6.73
C VAL A 290 -6.81 10.91 6.00
N ALA A 291 -7.28 9.97 5.19
CA ALA A 291 -8.49 10.09 4.39
C ALA A 291 -9.71 9.54 5.14
N THR A 292 -10.91 9.88 4.68
CA THR A 292 -12.19 9.41 5.26
C THR A 292 -12.41 7.92 4.98
N SER A 293 -12.82 7.61 3.75
CA SER A 293 -13.12 6.27 3.24
C SER A 293 -12.51 6.10 1.84
N HIS A 294 -12.15 4.88 1.47
CA HIS A 294 -11.80 4.54 0.07
C HIS A 294 -13.06 4.22 -0.75
N VAL A 295 -12.96 4.25 -2.09
CA VAL A 295 -14.06 3.78 -2.96
C VAL A 295 -14.35 2.29 -2.83
N ASP A 296 -13.34 1.47 -2.53
CA ASP A 296 -13.47 0.08 -2.12
C ASP A 296 -13.57 -0.02 -0.59
N ASP A 297 -14.72 -0.49 -0.12
CA ASP A 297 -15.06 -0.58 1.31
C ASP A 297 -14.20 -1.55 2.13
N THR A 298 -13.37 -2.37 1.50
CA THR A 298 -12.49 -3.31 2.22
C THR A 298 -11.14 -2.68 2.59
N THR A 299 -10.74 -1.57 1.95
CA THR A 299 -9.39 -1.01 2.09
C THR A 299 -9.22 -0.22 3.39
N ARG A 300 -8.24 -0.61 4.22
CA ARG A 300 -7.82 0.11 5.45
C ARG A 300 -6.69 1.12 5.18
N GLY A 301 -5.79 0.78 4.26
CA GLY A 301 -4.68 1.62 3.83
C GLY A 301 -4.18 1.21 2.45
N ILE A 302 -3.42 2.11 1.82
CA ILE A 302 -2.88 1.91 0.48
C ILE A 302 -1.63 2.78 0.25
N MET A 303 -0.55 2.19 -0.27
CA MET A 303 0.51 2.96 -0.93
C MET A 303 0.10 3.15 -2.40
N PHE A 304 -0.41 4.34 -2.71
CA PHE A 304 -1.12 4.60 -3.97
C PHE A 304 -0.22 5.09 -5.12
N ASP A 305 1.05 5.39 -4.85
CA ASP A 305 2.00 5.89 -5.85
C ASP A 305 3.03 4.82 -6.27
N ALA A 306 2.62 3.55 -6.35
CA ALA A 306 3.55 2.43 -6.53
C ALA A 306 4.09 2.23 -7.97
N GLY A 307 4.06 3.23 -8.84
CA GLY A 307 4.58 3.15 -10.22
C GLY A 307 5.03 4.51 -10.77
N GLY A 308 5.73 4.49 -11.92
CA GLY A 308 6.38 5.66 -12.50
C GLY A 308 7.77 5.95 -11.89
N ALA A 309 8.52 6.84 -12.54
CA ALA A 309 9.97 6.98 -12.35
C ALA A 309 10.48 7.31 -10.93
N PHE A 310 9.66 7.92 -10.06
CA PHE A 310 10.06 8.30 -8.68
C PHE A 310 8.94 8.02 -7.66
N GLN A 311 8.46 6.78 -7.67
CA GLN A 311 7.43 6.21 -6.80
C GLN A 311 7.79 6.03 -5.31
N ARG A 312 6.82 5.54 -4.51
CA ARG A 312 6.92 5.24 -3.05
C ARG A 312 6.98 6.47 -2.13
N GLN A 313 6.50 7.62 -2.60
CA GLN A 313 6.43 8.87 -1.84
C GLN A 313 5.08 9.09 -1.14
N GLY A 314 4.01 8.34 -1.48
CA GLY A 314 2.65 8.63 -1.02
C GLY A 314 1.83 7.42 -0.57
N PHE A 315 1.28 7.51 0.65
CA PHE A 315 0.37 6.51 1.18
C PHE A 315 -0.82 7.14 1.93
N ALA A 316 -1.93 6.41 1.97
CA ALA A 316 -3.17 6.85 2.60
C ALA A 316 -3.70 5.80 3.57
N VAL A 317 -4.39 6.27 4.61
CA VAL A 317 -5.07 5.46 5.61
C VAL A 317 -6.52 5.95 5.76
N PHE A 318 -7.47 5.02 5.83
CA PHE A 318 -8.90 5.34 5.75
C PHE A 318 -9.55 5.32 7.12
N TYR A 319 -9.64 6.51 7.72
CA TYR A 319 -10.12 6.77 9.07
C TYR A 319 -11.41 6.02 9.40
N ASP A 320 -12.40 6.01 8.52
CA ASP A 320 -13.70 5.37 8.76
C ASP A 320 -13.62 3.85 9.00
N LYS A 321 -12.54 3.19 8.54
CA LYS A 321 -12.30 1.75 8.66
C LYS A 321 -11.46 1.36 9.87
N ILE A 322 -10.82 2.34 10.53
CA ILE A 322 -9.89 2.10 11.65
C ILE A 322 -10.18 2.95 12.90
N LYS A 323 -11.06 3.96 12.81
CA LYS A 323 -11.41 4.85 13.92
C LYS A 323 -12.05 4.11 15.10
N GLY A 324 -11.72 4.58 16.29
CA GLY A 324 -12.22 4.07 17.56
C GLY A 324 -11.24 4.39 18.68
N GLU A 325 -11.75 4.67 19.87
CA GLU A 325 -10.94 5.09 21.02
C GLU A 325 -10.54 3.94 21.95
N ASP A 326 -11.14 2.76 21.76
CA ASP A 326 -10.83 1.58 22.55
C ASP A 326 -9.44 0.99 22.19
N PRO A 327 -8.86 0.15 23.06
CA PRO A 327 -7.56 -0.45 22.81
C PRO A 327 -7.43 -1.28 21.52
N VAL A 328 -8.50 -1.96 21.06
CA VAL A 328 -8.44 -2.79 19.84
C VAL A 328 -8.40 -1.89 18.61
N SER A 329 -9.22 -0.85 18.56
CA SER A 329 -9.22 0.14 17.47
C SER A 329 -7.91 0.93 17.40
N ARG A 330 -7.39 1.42 18.54
CA ARG A 330 -6.07 2.10 18.59
C ARG A 330 -4.92 1.19 18.16
N ARG A 331 -4.98 -0.11 18.50
CA ARG A 331 -4.00 -1.10 18.05
C ARG A 331 -4.07 -1.35 16.54
N ALA A 332 -5.28 -1.38 15.97
CA ALA A 332 -5.48 -1.49 14.53
C ALA A 332 -4.97 -0.25 13.78
N GLN A 333 -5.22 0.96 14.29
CA GLN A 333 -4.67 2.21 13.75
C GLN A 333 -3.14 2.17 13.71
N LEU A 334 -2.48 1.89 14.84
CA LEU A 334 -1.01 1.80 14.90
C LEU A 334 -0.46 0.84 13.83
N ARG A 335 -1.03 -0.37 13.72
CA ARG A 335 -0.58 -1.36 12.72
C ARG A 335 -0.78 -0.87 11.30
N THR A 336 -1.94 -0.29 10.96
CA THR A 336 -2.17 0.22 9.60
C THR A 336 -1.19 1.35 9.25
N TYR A 337 -1.01 2.35 10.12
CA TYR A 337 -0.09 3.46 9.87
C TYR A 337 1.37 3.00 9.69
N VAL A 338 1.84 2.05 10.51
CA VAL A 338 3.21 1.50 10.40
C VAL A 338 3.37 0.59 9.17
N HIS A 339 2.32 -0.13 8.77
CA HIS A 339 2.32 -1.00 7.60
C HIS A 339 2.42 -0.24 6.27
N GLU A 340 1.58 0.79 6.07
CA GLU A 340 1.60 1.57 4.83
C GLU A 340 2.93 2.34 4.63
N LEU A 341 3.49 2.89 5.72
CA LEU A 341 4.83 3.47 5.71
C LEU A 341 5.91 2.41 5.41
N GLY A 342 5.68 1.15 5.79
CA GLY A 342 6.52 0.01 5.45
C GLY A 342 6.61 -0.22 3.94
N HIS A 343 5.48 -0.11 3.23
CA HIS A 343 5.47 -0.15 1.77
C HIS A 343 6.25 1.01 1.13
N ALA A 344 6.15 2.23 1.67
CA ALA A 344 6.96 3.37 1.20
C ALA A 344 8.48 3.09 1.37
N PHE A 345 8.87 2.44 2.46
CA PHE A 345 10.23 1.92 2.71
C PHE A 345 10.62 0.70 1.85
N ASN A 346 9.79 0.31 0.86
CA ASN A 346 9.99 -0.81 -0.06
C ASN A 346 9.84 -2.21 0.56
N LEU A 347 9.11 -2.34 1.68
CA LEU A 347 8.76 -3.65 2.24
C LEU A 347 7.52 -4.22 1.55
N LEU A 348 7.58 -5.48 1.11
CA LEU A 348 6.41 -6.24 0.64
C LEU A 348 5.69 -6.91 1.81
N HIS A 349 4.52 -7.51 1.55
CA HIS A 349 3.88 -8.37 2.54
C HIS A 349 4.76 -9.57 2.91
N SER A 350 4.57 -10.14 4.10
CA SER A 350 5.45 -11.21 4.60
C SER A 350 5.48 -12.46 3.71
N TRP A 351 4.40 -12.77 3.00
CA TRP A 351 4.31 -13.88 2.04
C TRP A 351 4.71 -13.52 0.60
N GLU A 352 5.03 -12.25 0.32
CA GLU A 352 5.48 -11.74 -0.99
C GLU A 352 7.01 -11.53 -1.06
N LYS A 353 7.76 -11.82 0.00
CA LYS A 353 9.23 -11.62 0.08
C LYS A 353 10.03 -12.43 -0.97
N ASN A 354 9.38 -13.30 -1.73
CA ASN A 354 9.92 -14.06 -2.87
C ASN A 354 9.47 -13.53 -4.26
N LEU A 355 9.14 -12.24 -4.44
CA LEU A 355 8.59 -11.71 -5.71
C LEU A 355 9.29 -10.52 -6.40
N ALA A 356 10.09 -9.70 -5.69
CA ALA A 356 10.76 -8.44 -6.14
C ALA A 356 11.87 -8.50 -7.24
N GLU A 357 13.01 -7.83 -7.01
CA GLU A 357 14.41 -8.17 -7.43
C GLU A 357 15.38 -7.91 -6.24
N PRO A 358 16.46 -8.65 -5.82
CA PRO A 358 16.78 -10.10 -5.83
C PRO A 358 16.25 -10.89 -4.58
N PRO A 359 16.16 -12.26 -4.59
CA PRO A 359 15.24 -13.02 -3.72
C PRO A 359 15.50 -12.90 -2.23
N GLN A 360 14.46 -12.61 -1.43
CA GLN A 360 14.53 -12.69 0.03
C GLN A 360 13.86 -13.98 0.54
N PRO A 361 14.37 -14.57 1.63
CA PRO A 361 13.76 -15.76 2.22
C PRO A 361 12.40 -15.42 2.84
N LEU A 362 11.40 -16.26 2.56
CA LEU A 362 10.12 -16.25 3.26
C LEU A 362 10.28 -16.70 4.71
N GLY A 363 9.45 -16.15 5.60
CA GLY A 363 9.31 -16.60 6.98
C GLY A 363 8.60 -17.96 7.11
N PRO A 364 8.30 -18.40 8.35
CA PRO A 364 7.59 -19.66 8.60
C PRO A 364 6.26 -19.74 7.84
N ASN A 365 5.87 -20.95 7.41
CA ASN A 365 4.68 -21.19 6.58
C ASN A 365 4.56 -20.24 5.37
N GLY A 366 5.65 -20.08 4.61
CA GLY A 366 5.66 -19.21 3.43
C GLY A 366 5.46 -17.74 3.75
N GLY A 367 5.99 -17.27 4.89
CA GLY A 367 5.85 -15.89 5.36
C GLY A 367 4.56 -15.59 6.13
N LEU A 368 3.52 -16.42 6.01
CA LEU A 368 2.26 -16.23 6.75
C LEU A 368 2.44 -16.44 8.27
N GLY A 369 3.51 -17.09 8.70
CA GLY A 369 3.91 -17.22 10.10
C GLY A 369 4.83 -16.10 10.63
N ASP A 370 5.11 -15.05 9.86
CA ASP A 370 5.92 -13.92 10.35
C ASP A 370 5.14 -13.06 11.37
N LEU A 371 5.79 -12.76 12.49
CA LEU A 371 5.31 -11.80 13.48
C LEU A 371 5.83 -10.40 13.14
N SER A 372 5.31 -9.84 12.04
CA SER A 372 5.68 -8.53 11.49
C SER A 372 4.48 -7.62 11.25
N TRP A 373 4.70 -6.31 11.36
CA TRP A 373 3.83 -5.27 10.81
C TRP A 373 3.43 -5.55 9.34
N MET A 374 4.29 -6.21 8.56
CA MET A 374 4.07 -6.54 7.14
C MET A 374 3.23 -7.81 6.91
N ASN A 375 2.72 -8.45 7.96
CA ASN A 375 1.80 -9.59 7.84
C ASN A 375 0.34 -9.14 8.06
N TYR A 376 -0.62 -9.93 7.59
CA TYR A 376 -2.05 -9.75 7.85
C TYR A 376 -2.43 -10.55 9.09
N VAL A 377 -3.08 -9.87 10.04
CA VAL A 377 -3.31 -10.43 11.38
C VAL A 377 -4.31 -11.59 11.33
N GLN A 378 -5.26 -11.54 10.40
CA GLN A 378 -6.32 -12.52 10.20
C GLN A 378 -5.87 -13.78 9.43
N ASP A 379 -4.87 -13.65 8.56
CA ASP A 379 -4.31 -14.76 7.76
C ASP A 379 -3.06 -15.39 8.41
N PHE A 380 -2.62 -14.87 9.56
CA PHE A 380 -1.46 -15.35 10.32
C PHE A 380 -1.51 -16.85 10.62
N GLN A 381 -0.47 -17.57 10.20
CA GLN A 381 -0.37 -19.04 10.33
C GLN A 381 0.99 -19.42 10.93
N PRO A 382 1.09 -19.56 12.26
CA PRO A 382 2.31 -20.04 12.90
C PRO A 382 2.55 -21.53 12.59
N PRO A 383 3.79 -22.04 12.75
CA PRO A 383 4.09 -23.46 12.56
C PRO A 383 3.15 -24.40 13.36
N PRO A 384 2.59 -25.45 12.73
CA PRO A 384 1.77 -26.44 13.44
C PRO A 384 2.52 -27.05 14.63
N PRO A 385 1.83 -27.34 15.76
CA PRO A 385 0.38 -27.36 15.94
C PRO A 385 -0.22 -26.06 16.50
N ALA A 386 0.47 -24.91 16.42
CA ALA A 386 -0.05 -23.66 16.96
C ALA A 386 -1.29 -23.16 16.16
N PRO A 387 -2.33 -22.62 16.83
CA PRO A 387 -3.48 -22.02 16.14
C PRO A 387 -3.11 -20.68 15.50
N GLY A 388 -3.74 -20.35 14.37
CA GLY A 388 -3.54 -19.10 13.63
C GLY A 388 -4.65 -18.06 13.83
N GLY A 389 -4.63 -17.04 12.97
CA GLY A 389 -5.60 -15.95 12.90
C GLY A 389 -5.42 -14.82 13.92
N THR A 390 -6.31 -13.82 13.85
CA THR A 390 -6.20 -12.52 14.55
C THR A 390 -5.85 -12.63 16.04
N ALA A 391 -6.51 -13.54 16.77
CA ALA A 391 -6.26 -13.72 18.19
C ALA A 391 -4.87 -14.30 18.50
N ALA A 392 -4.40 -15.25 17.68
CA ALA A 392 -3.07 -15.85 17.83
C ALA A 392 -1.97 -14.87 17.43
N TYR A 393 -2.16 -14.11 16.34
CA TYR A 393 -1.25 -13.03 15.93
C TYR A 393 -1.05 -12.05 17.09
N TRP A 394 -2.12 -11.47 17.63
CA TRP A 394 -1.99 -10.45 18.67
C TRP A 394 -1.48 -10.98 20.01
N ALA A 395 -1.70 -12.26 20.34
CA ALA A 395 -1.12 -12.89 21.52
C ALA A 395 0.41 -13.13 21.37
N ALA A 396 0.91 -13.24 20.13
CA ALA A 396 2.30 -13.55 19.82
C ALA A 396 3.11 -12.36 19.28
N PHE A 397 2.46 -11.30 18.77
CA PHE A 397 3.10 -10.17 18.10
C PHE A 397 3.71 -9.15 19.08
N PRO A 398 5.03 -8.91 19.05
CA PRO A 398 5.70 -8.03 20.01
C PRO A 398 5.83 -6.56 19.54
N PHE A 399 5.10 -6.16 18.49
CA PHE A 399 5.11 -4.82 17.88
C PHE A 399 6.45 -4.43 17.24
N GLN A 400 6.95 -5.23 16.29
CA GLN A 400 8.24 -5.01 15.61
C GLN A 400 8.27 -5.59 14.18
N PHE A 401 9.32 -5.26 13.43
CA PHE A 401 9.70 -5.90 12.16
C PHE A 401 10.56 -7.17 12.38
N THR A 402 10.54 -8.11 11.42
CA THR A 402 11.45 -9.27 11.40
C THR A 402 12.91 -8.83 11.20
N ASP A 403 13.88 -9.71 11.50
CA ASP A 403 15.30 -9.39 11.29
C ASP A 403 15.64 -9.11 9.81
N SER A 404 14.96 -9.76 8.85
CA SER A 404 15.15 -9.49 7.41
C SER A 404 14.65 -8.10 6.99
N GLU A 405 13.50 -7.66 7.53
CA GLU A 405 12.97 -6.32 7.30
C GLU A 405 13.83 -5.25 7.98
N LEU A 406 14.37 -5.52 9.18
CA LEU A 406 15.37 -4.66 9.81
C LEU A 406 16.67 -4.59 9.01
N VAL A 407 17.14 -5.70 8.44
CA VAL A 407 18.30 -5.71 7.51
C VAL A 407 18.05 -4.80 6.32
N HIS A 408 16.85 -4.83 5.73
CA HIS A 408 16.48 -3.93 4.63
C HIS A 408 16.48 -2.46 5.08
N LEU A 409 15.69 -2.12 6.10
CA LEU A 409 15.55 -0.75 6.61
C LEU A 409 16.89 -0.13 7.02
N ARG A 410 17.73 -0.88 7.75
CA ARG A 410 19.01 -0.41 8.29
C ARG A 410 20.15 -0.49 7.27
N HIS A 411 20.22 -1.54 6.45
CA HIS A 411 21.40 -1.89 5.65
C HIS A 411 21.17 -2.20 4.15
N GLY A 412 19.93 -2.18 3.65
CA GLY A 412 19.67 -2.19 2.20
C GLY A 412 20.35 -1.00 1.51
N PHE A 413 20.70 -1.12 0.22
CA PHE A 413 21.41 -0.05 -0.48
C PHE A 413 20.53 1.20 -0.60
N TYR A 414 21.16 2.38 -0.76
CA TYR A 414 20.47 3.68 -0.77
C TYR A 414 19.18 3.69 -1.61
N ARG A 415 19.25 3.24 -2.87
CA ARG A 415 18.13 3.25 -3.82
C ARG A 415 17.05 2.20 -3.50
N ASP A 416 17.43 1.10 -2.87
CA ASP A 416 16.51 0.00 -2.51
C ASP A 416 15.55 0.42 -1.40
N VAL A 417 15.96 1.39 -0.56
CA VAL A 417 15.20 1.81 0.62
C VAL A 417 14.56 3.21 0.45
N ILE A 418 15.28 4.17 -0.14
CA ILE A 418 14.81 5.57 -0.25
C ILE A 418 13.55 5.71 -1.12
N MET A 419 12.63 6.60 -0.75
CA MET A 419 11.48 6.98 -1.56
C MET A 419 11.94 7.69 -2.84
N GLY A 420 11.21 7.51 -3.94
CA GLY A 420 11.68 7.84 -5.29
C GLY A 420 12.89 7.02 -5.75
N GLY A 421 13.21 5.91 -5.07
CA GLY A 421 14.39 5.07 -5.29
C GLY A 421 14.28 4.14 -6.50
N ASN A 422 14.67 2.88 -6.28
CA ASN A 422 14.36 1.79 -7.21
C ASN A 422 12.83 1.49 -7.15
N PRO A 423 12.24 0.94 -8.24
CA PRO A 423 10.82 0.58 -8.29
C PRO A 423 10.39 -0.31 -7.13
N PHE A 424 9.12 -0.25 -6.71
CA PHE A 424 8.68 -1.04 -5.55
C PHE A 424 8.88 -2.54 -5.80
N GLY A 425 9.61 -3.17 -4.89
CA GLY A 425 10.05 -4.54 -4.92
C GLY A 425 11.48 -4.74 -5.46
N VAL A 426 11.99 -3.82 -6.28
CA VAL A 426 13.39 -3.83 -6.74
C VAL A 426 14.28 -3.38 -5.59
N GLY A 427 15.26 -4.22 -5.26
CA GLY A 427 16.06 -4.18 -4.04
C GLY A 427 15.48 -4.93 -2.82
N ALA A 428 14.35 -5.66 -2.93
CA ALA A 428 13.56 -6.07 -1.75
C ALA A 428 12.99 -7.52 -1.68
N ALA A 429 12.98 -8.29 -2.77
CA ALA A 429 12.45 -9.67 -2.90
C ALA A 429 12.86 -10.21 -4.30
N GLU A 430 12.48 -11.39 -4.84
CA GLU A 430 12.55 -11.67 -6.31
C GLU A 430 11.84 -12.91 -6.79
N VAL A 431 11.29 -12.75 -7.99
CA VAL A 431 10.78 -13.77 -8.92
C VAL A 431 11.41 -15.15 -8.72
N ASP A 432 10.66 -15.97 -8.01
CA ASP A 432 10.66 -17.41 -8.19
C ASP A 432 10.18 -17.75 -9.63
N LEU A 433 11.13 -18.01 -10.54
CA LEU A 433 10.86 -18.28 -11.96
C LEU A 433 10.13 -19.62 -12.18
N ASP A 434 10.12 -20.48 -11.16
CA ASP A 434 9.42 -21.77 -11.10
C ASP A 434 7.89 -21.61 -11.12
N LEU A 435 7.37 -20.37 -11.22
CA LEU A 435 5.99 -20.05 -11.61
C LEU A 435 5.54 -20.76 -12.91
N PHE A 436 6.46 -21.14 -13.79
CA PHE A 436 6.19 -21.96 -15.00
C PHE A 436 6.41 -23.47 -14.83
N ASP A 437 6.91 -23.91 -13.68
CA ASP A 437 7.13 -25.32 -13.33
C ASP A 437 5.98 -25.83 -12.45
N ASP A 438 5.74 -27.14 -12.39
CA ASP A 438 4.59 -27.68 -11.66
C ASP A 438 4.88 -27.85 -10.16
N PRO A 439 3.92 -27.53 -9.27
CA PRO A 439 4.15 -27.64 -7.84
C PRO A 439 4.29 -29.10 -7.45
N VAL A 440 5.35 -29.44 -6.70
CA VAL A 440 5.69 -30.84 -6.35
C VAL A 440 4.54 -31.55 -5.63
N ILE A 441 3.74 -30.81 -4.84
CA ILE A 441 2.47 -31.27 -4.23
C ILE A 441 1.52 -30.05 -4.07
N ASP A 442 0.26 -30.18 -4.49
CA ASP A 442 -0.85 -29.30 -4.07
C ASP A 442 -1.86 -30.13 -3.25
N ASN A 443 -2.28 -29.62 -2.09
CA ASN A 443 -3.26 -30.23 -1.18
C ASN A 443 -4.45 -29.31 -0.83
N SER A 444 -4.52 -28.13 -1.46
CA SER A 444 -5.48 -27.05 -1.14
C SER A 444 -6.95 -27.46 -1.29
N GLY A 445 -7.25 -28.40 -2.19
CA GLY A 445 -8.62 -28.69 -2.62
C GLY A 445 -9.22 -27.57 -3.48
N LEU A 446 -8.38 -26.72 -4.07
CA LEU A 446 -8.76 -25.63 -4.95
C LEU A 446 -8.25 -25.88 -6.39
N ALA A 447 -8.67 -25.05 -7.33
CA ALA A 447 -8.12 -24.95 -8.68
C ALA A 447 -8.22 -23.49 -9.16
N LEU A 448 -7.11 -22.96 -9.67
CA LEU A 448 -6.97 -21.62 -10.23
C LEU A 448 -7.01 -21.68 -11.77
N GLU A 449 -7.66 -20.73 -12.42
CA GLU A 449 -7.78 -20.69 -13.88
C GLU A 449 -7.65 -19.24 -14.38
N LEU A 450 -6.82 -19.03 -15.42
CA LEU A 450 -6.69 -17.75 -16.12
C LEU A 450 -7.42 -17.82 -17.47
N ARG A 451 -8.15 -16.76 -17.80
CA ARG A 451 -9.00 -16.68 -19.00
C ARG A 451 -8.94 -15.30 -19.65
N SER A 452 -9.09 -15.27 -20.97
CA SER A 452 -9.38 -14.05 -21.76
C SER A 452 -9.77 -14.43 -23.18
N ILE A 453 -10.06 -13.45 -24.04
CA ILE A 453 -10.49 -13.60 -25.44
C ILE A 453 -9.48 -14.31 -26.37
N GLY A 454 -8.32 -14.74 -25.87
CA GLY A 454 -7.33 -15.57 -26.59
C GLY A 454 -6.52 -14.84 -27.66
N ALA A 455 -7.04 -13.78 -28.29
CA ALA A 455 -6.28 -12.94 -29.20
C ALA A 455 -6.68 -11.46 -29.09
N PHE A 456 -5.68 -10.63 -28.82
CA PHE A 456 -5.79 -9.18 -28.65
C PHE A 456 -5.23 -8.47 -29.89
N ARG A 457 -5.64 -7.23 -30.15
CA ARG A 457 -5.01 -6.32 -31.12
C ARG A 457 -3.76 -5.69 -30.53
N PHE A 458 -2.89 -5.14 -31.38
CA PHE A 458 -1.83 -4.26 -30.89
C PHE A 458 -2.47 -2.97 -30.33
N GLY A 459 -1.98 -2.45 -29.21
CA GLY A 459 -2.63 -1.36 -28.48
C GLY A 459 -3.76 -1.79 -27.53
N GLU A 460 -4.25 -3.04 -27.57
CA GLU A 460 -5.42 -3.44 -26.78
C GLU A 460 -5.07 -3.68 -25.30
N PRO A 461 -5.82 -3.07 -24.34
CA PRO A 461 -5.63 -3.32 -22.92
C PRO A 461 -5.85 -4.80 -22.55
N VAL A 462 -4.76 -5.52 -22.26
CA VAL A 462 -4.83 -6.93 -21.89
C VAL A 462 -5.41 -7.10 -20.49
N VAL A 463 -6.64 -7.61 -20.44
CA VAL A 463 -7.37 -7.97 -19.22
C VAL A 463 -7.50 -9.49 -19.13
N VAL A 464 -7.41 -10.05 -17.92
CA VAL A 464 -7.63 -11.48 -17.64
C VAL A 464 -8.69 -11.69 -16.56
N GLU A 465 -9.62 -12.61 -16.82
CA GLU A 465 -10.48 -13.20 -15.79
C GLU A 465 -9.63 -14.19 -14.97
N ILE A 466 -9.59 -13.97 -13.66
CA ILE A 466 -8.97 -14.86 -12.67
C ILE A 466 -10.11 -15.58 -11.96
N LYS A 467 -10.14 -16.91 -12.08
CA LYS A 467 -11.15 -17.76 -11.46
C LYS A 467 -10.49 -18.68 -10.43
N LEU A 468 -11.05 -18.74 -9.22
CA LEU A 468 -10.71 -19.75 -8.21
C LEU A 468 -11.94 -20.61 -7.91
N SER A 469 -11.76 -21.94 -7.89
CA SER A 469 -12.84 -22.91 -7.69
C SER A 469 -12.44 -24.02 -6.71
N THR A 470 -13.43 -24.68 -6.07
CA THR A 470 -13.18 -25.87 -5.24
C THR A 470 -13.09 -27.14 -6.09
N THR A 471 -12.13 -28.00 -5.80
CA THR A 471 -12.07 -29.39 -6.28
C THR A 471 -12.55 -30.40 -5.22
N ASP A 472 -12.72 -29.95 -3.96
CA ASP A 472 -13.29 -30.76 -2.88
C ASP A 472 -14.82 -30.60 -2.83
N VAL A 473 -15.53 -31.74 -2.88
CA VAL A 473 -17.00 -31.84 -2.76
C VAL A 473 -17.52 -31.48 -1.36
N ARG A 474 -16.63 -31.40 -0.35
CA ARG A 474 -16.94 -30.90 1.00
C ARG A 474 -16.90 -29.36 1.09
N GLY A 475 -16.44 -28.72 0.02
CA GLY A 475 -16.15 -27.30 -0.03
C GLY A 475 -14.82 -26.91 0.62
N ARG A 476 -14.33 -25.71 0.29
CA ARG A 476 -13.09 -25.12 0.81
C ARG A 476 -13.29 -23.64 1.16
N SER A 477 -12.52 -23.15 2.12
CA SER A 477 -12.62 -21.76 2.59
C SER A 477 -11.36 -20.97 2.26
N THR A 478 -11.56 -19.78 1.70
CA THR A 478 -10.53 -18.88 1.15
C THR A 478 -10.84 -17.43 1.57
N HIS A 479 -9.81 -16.59 1.67
CA HIS A 479 -9.95 -15.15 1.91
C HIS A 479 -10.67 -14.39 0.77
N GLY A 480 -10.90 -15.03 -0.38
CA GLY A 480 -11.75 -14.49 -1.46
C GLY A 480 -11.22 -13.19 -2.10
N ARG A 481 -9.90 -13.05 -2.25
CA ARG A 481 -9.24 -11.97 -3.00
C ARG A 481 -8.46 -12.58 -4.16
N LEU A 482 -8.70 -12.10 -5.38
CA LEU A 482 -8.06 -12.60 -6.60
C LEU A 482 -7.38 -11.49 -7.43
N HIS A 483 -7.76 -10.23 -7.25
CA HIS A 483 -7.05 -9.12 -7.89
C HIS A 483 -5.59 -9.02 -7.42
N PRO A 484 -4.58 -8.91 -8.30
CA PRO A 484 -3.17 -8.86 -7.91
C PRO A 484 -2.81 -7.75 -6.91
N ASN A 485 -3.56 -6.63 -6.92
CA ASN A 485 -3.40 -5.51 -5.98
C ASN A 485 -3.57 -5.90 -4.50
N ASP A 486 -4.13 -7.08 -4.21
CA ASP A 486 -4.33 -7.59 -2.86
C ASP A 486 -3.18 -8.50 -2.38
N GLY A 487 -2.14 -8.69 -3.21
CA GLY A 487 -0.91 -9.42 -2.85
C GLY A 487 -1.04 -10.95 -2.75
N PHE A 488 -2.20 -11.53 -3.06
CA PHE A 488 -2.42 -12.99 -3.01
C PHE A 488 -2.38 -13.70 -4.38
N VAL A 489 -2.41 -12.94 -5.48
CA VAL A 489 -2.28 -13.49 -6.84
C VAL A 489 -1.10 -12.85 -7.57
N THR A 490 -0.14 -13.67 -7.95
CA THR A 490 0.97 -13.29 -8.84
C THR A 490 0.68 -13.79 -10.25
N VAL A 491 0.94 -13.00 -11.29
CA VAL A 491 0.82 -13.42 -12.70
C VAL A 491 2.17 -13.31 -13.39
N ALA A 492 2.69 -14.44 -13.89
CA ALA A 492 3.84 -14.47 -14.78
C ALA A 492 3.39 -14.25 -16.24
N ILE A 493 4.15 -13.45 -16.99
CA ILE A 493 3.95 -13.13 -18.40
C ILE A 493 5.23 -13.50 -19.15
N ARG A 494 5.17 -14.51 -20.01
CA ARG A 494 6.23 -14.85 -20.96
C ARG A 494 5.91 -14.23 -22.32
N THR A 495 6.86 -13.47 -22.86
CA THR A 495 6.77 -12.70 -24.10
C THR A 495 7.00 -13.56 -25.35
N PRO A 496 6.73 -13.04 -26.57
CA PRO A 496 7.09 -13.70 -27.82
C PRO A 496 8.60 -13.94 -28.02
N SER A 497 9.47 -13.21 -27.30
CA SER A 497 10.93 -13.45 -27.30
C SER A 497 11.36 -14.58 -26.35
N GLY A 498 10.45 -15.13 -25.55
CA GLY A 498 10.73 -16.15 -24.52
C GLY A 498 11.16 -15.57 -23.17
N GLU A 499 11.38 -14.26 -23.09
CA GLU A 499 11.61 -13.53 -21.84
C GLU A 499 10.41 -13.70 -20.90
N THR A 500 10.64 -13.93 -19.61
CA THR A 500 9.57 -14.07 -18.61
C THR A 500 9.66 -12.94 -17.60
N ARG A 501 8.55 -12.22 -17.41
CA ARG A 501 8.39 -11.12 -16.44
C ARG A 501 7.25 -11.44 -15.47
N ILE A 502 7.27 -10.82 -14.30
CA ILE A 502 6.12 -10.85 -13.38
C ILE A 502 5.32 -9.57 -13.56
N TYR A 503 4.00 -9.71 -13.61
CA TYR A 503 3.08 -8.57 -13.54
C TYR A 503 3.15 -7.95 -12.14
N ARG A 504 3.65 -6.73 -12.04
CA ARG A 504 3.75 -5.96 -10.80
C ARG A 504 2.68 -4.86 -10.82
N PRO A 505 1.60 -4.92 -10.00
CA PRO A 505 0.53 -3.92 -10.01
C PRO A 505 1.00 -2.57 -9.42
N PRO A 506 0.71 -1.41 -10.06
CA PRO A 506 1.01 -0.06 -9.56
C PRO A 506 0.26 0.39 -8.30
N LEU A 507 -0.55 -0.47 -7.67
CA LEU A 507 -1.26 -0.20 -6.42
C LEU A 507 -1.24 -1.47 -5.57
N ILE A 508 -0.96 -1.34 -4.27
CA ILE A 508 -0.99 -2.41 -3.28
C ILE A 508 -1.96 -2.01 -2.16
N ARG A 509 -3.05 -2.76 -1.98
CA ARG A 509 -4.11 -2.50 -0.99
C ARG A 509 -3.90 -3.32 0.28
N CYS A 510 -3.94 -2.67 1.44
CA CYS A 510 -4.18 -3.34 2.72
C CYS A 510 -5.68 -3.40 2.99
N ALA A 511 -6.26 -4.60 3.15
CA ALA A 511 -7.71 -4.77 3.24
C ALA A 511 -8.19 -5.74 4.35
N ASP A 512 -9.47 -5.62 4.71
CA ASP A 512 -10.14 -6.52 5.67
C ASP A 512 -10.54 -7.86 5.03
N HIS A 513 -10.25 -8.96 5.74
CA HIS A 513 -10.52 -10.35 5.30
C HIS A 513 -11.16 -11.24 6.39
N GLU A 514 -11.85 -10.65 7.39
CA GLU A 514 -12.63 -11.46 8.35
C GLU A 514 -13.79 -12.22 7.67
N ASP A 515 -14.31 -11.68 6.54
CA ASP A 515 -15.26 -12.34 5.64
C ASP A 515 -14.61 -13.48 4.84
N ARG A 516 -14.45 -14.64 5.48
CA ARG A 516 -14.03 -15.88 4.81
C ARG A 516 -15.07 -16.32 3.77
N THR A 517 -14.67 -16.41 2.50
CA THR A 517 -15.51 -17.03 1.47
C THR A 517 -15.46 -18.56 1.61
N VAL A 518 -16.61 -19.21 1.43
CA VAL A 518 -16.71 -20.66 1.23
C VAL A 518 -17.01 -20.91 -0.25
N LEU A 519 -16.31 -21.87 -0.84
CA LEU A 519 -16.56 -22.42 -2.16
C LEU A 519 -17.10 -23.84 -1.98
N ASP A 520 -18.29 -24.12 -2.51
CA ASP A 520 -19.04 -25.37 -2.29
C ASP A 520 -19.95 -25.70 -3.50
N ALA A 521 -20.95 -26.56 -3.33
CA ALA A 521 -21.87 -26.92 -4.42
C ALA A 521 -22.81 -25.77 -4.86
N ASP A 522 -23.10 -24.81 -3.97
CA ASP A 522 -23.96 -23.65 -4.25
C ASP A 522 -23.15 -22.45 -4.80
N ARG A 523 -21.89 -22.33 -4.39
CA ARG A 523 -20.92 -21.34 -4.93
C ARG A 523 -19.59 -22.02 -5.30
N PRO A 524 -19.52 -22.77 -6.41
CA PRO A 524 -18.34 -23.59 -6.75
C PRO A 524 -17.11 -22.79 -7.18
N ALA A 525 -17.28 -21.50 -7.51
CA ALA A 525 -16.22 -20.62 -7.95
C ALA A 525 -16.45 -19.16 -7.53
N ILE A 526 -15.36 -18.40 -7.48
CA ILE A 526 -15.31 -16.94 -7.47
C ILE A 526 -14.45 -16.45 -8.63
N TYR A 527 -14.70 -15.21 -9.04
CA TYR A 527 -14.16 -14.59 -10.25
C TYR A 527 -13.77 -13.15 -9.97
N ASP A 528 -12.70 -12.69 -10.60
CA ASP A 528 -12.24 -11.31 -10.60
C ASP A 528 -11.60 -10.97 -11.96
N SER A 529 -11.41 -9.69 -12.27
CA SER A 529 -10.87 -9.24 -13.57
C SER A 529 -9.72 -8.27 -13.36
N ALA A 530 -8.54 -8.61 -13.89
CA ALA A 530 -7.31 -7.84 -13.69
C ALA A 530 -6.76 -7.30 -15.01
N TYR A 531 -6.59 -5.98 -15.09
CA TYR A 531 -5.88 -5.34 -16.19
C TYR A 531 -4.36 -5.51 -16.01
N VAL A 532 -3.80 -6.46 -16.76
CA VAL A 532 -2.36 -6.82 -16.71
C VAL A 532 -1.52 -6.15 -17.81
N GLY A 533 -2.14 -5.32 -18.65
CA GLY A 533 -1.48 -4.68 -19.80
C GLY A 533 -0.35 -3.71 -19.43
N TYR A 534 -0.49 -3.00 -18.31
CA TYR A 534 0.47 -2.02 -17.79
C TYR A 534 0.69 -2.22 -16.28
N GLY A 535 1.94 -2.05 -15.83
CA GLY A 535 2.29 -2.09 -14.42
C GLY A 535 3.59 -1.36 -14.08
N LYS A 536 4.26 -1.76 -12.99
CA LYS A 536 5.47 -1.06 -12.50
C LYS A 536 6.62 -1.06 -13.51
N ASP A 537 6.69 -2.08 -14.37
CA ASP A 537 7.70 -2.23 -15.41
C ASP A 537 7.25 -1.67 -16.78
N GLY A 538 6.24 -0.77 -16.77
CA GLY A 538 5.59 -0.20 -17.95
C GLY A 538 4.57 -1.15 -18.60
N PHE A 539 4.39 -1.04 -19.91
CA PHE A 539 3.53 -1.95 -20.67
C PHE A 539 4.19 -3.32 -20.88
N TYR A 540 3.49 -4.42 -20.56
CA TYR A 540 4.03 -5.78 -20.72
C TYR A 540 3.84 -6.36 -22.14
N PHE A 541 2.90 -5.82 -22.93
CA PHE A 541 2.43 -6.41 -24.20
C PHE A 541 2.90 -5.66 -25.47
N GLN A 542 4.11 -5.11 -25.43
CA GLN A 542 4.67 -4.25 -26.49
C GLN A 542 5.12 -4.99 -27.78
N GLN A 543 4.96 -6.32 -27.87
CA GLN A 543 5.44 -7.12 -29.01
C GLN A 543 4.29 -7.95 -29.63
N PRO A 544 4.02 -7.87 -30.94
CA PRO A 544 3.09 -8.79 -31.59
C PRO A 544 3.59 -10.24 -31.59
N GLY A 545 2.77 -11.17 -31.10
CA GLY A 545 3.06 -12.61 -31.07
C GLY A 545 2.28 -13.36 -29.98
N GLN A 546 2.64 -14.63 -29.77
CA GLN A 546 2.08 -15.44 -28.69
C GLN A 546 2.77 -15.12 -27.35
N TYR A 547 1.95 -14.86 -26.33
CA TYR A 547 2.34 -14.78 -24.93
C TYR A 547 1.85 -16.02 -24.19
N GLN A 548 2.55 -16.38 -23.11
CA GLN A 548 2.11 -17.41 -22.16
C GLN A 548 1.94 -16.76 -20.80
N LEU A 549 0.79 -16.94 -20.16
CA LEU A 549 0.48 -16.41 -18.84
C LEU A 549 0.24 -17.56 -17.87
N ARG A 550 0.71 -17.42 -16.63
CA ARG A 550 0.41 -18.35 -15.54
C ARG A 550 0.24 -17.60 -14.23
N ALA A 551 -0.77 -17.95 -13.46
CA ALA A 551 -1.02 -17.37 -12.15
C ALA A 551 -0.61 -18.31 -11.03
N GLN A 552 -0.24 -17.72 -9.90
CA GLN A 552 -0.12 -18.37 -8.60
C GLN A 552 -1.06 -17.68 -7.62
N TYR A 553 -1.84 -18.47 -6.89
CA TYR A 553 -2.69 -18.05 -5.78
C TYR A 553 -2.11 -18.58 -4.46
N HIS A 554 -1.99 -17.71 -3.46
CA HIS A 554 -1.62 -18.08 -2.10
C HIS A 554 -2.88 -18.35 -1.28
N ALA A 555 -3.11 -19.60 -0.89
CA ALA A 555 -4.31 -20.01 -0.16
C ALA A 555 -4.22 -19.71 1.35
N SER A 556 -5.38 -19.59 2.00
CA SER A 556 -5.54 -19.40 3.46
C SER A 556 -5.11 -20.60 4.33
N ASP A 557 -4.36 -21.56 3.78
CA ASP A 557 -3.70 -22.69 4.46
C ASP A 557 -2.19 -22.79 4.12
N GLY A 558 -1.64 -21.79 3.42
CA GLY A 558 -0.24 -21.74 2.99
C GLY A 558 0.05 -22.45 1.67
N SER A 559 -0.93 -23.11 1.04
CA SER A 559 -0.74 -23.76 -0.27
C SER A 559 -0.50 -22.73 -1.39
N ARG A 560 0.43 -23.04 -2.30
CA ARG A 560 0.58 -22.36 -3.60
C ARG A 560 -0.25 -23.12 -4.64
N VAL A 561 -1.32 -22.51 -5.14
CA VAL A 561 -2.18 -23.07 -6.19
C VAL A 561 -1.80 -22.41 -7.51
N LEU A 562 -1.35 -23.18 -8.51
CA LEU A 562 -1.02 -22.64 -9.83
C LEU A 562 -2.19 -22.79 -10.81
N SER A 563 -2.27 -21.90 -11.80
CA SER A 563 -3.16 -22.09 -12.95
C SER A 563 -2.51 -22.99 -14.01
N ASP A 564 -3.30 -23.46 -14.97
CA ASP A 564 -2.77 -23.88 -16.27
C ASP A 564 -2.03 -22.72 -16.96
N VAL A 565 -1.15 -23.04 -17.92
CA VAL A 565 -0.53 -22.05 -18.80
C VAL A 565 -1.57 -21.54 -19.81
N HIS A 566 -2.18 -20.40 -19.50
CA HIS A 566 -3.01 -19.65 -20.44
C HIS A 566 -2.16 -19.12 -21.60
N ARG A 567 -2.73 -19.04 -22.80
CA ARG A 567 -2.04 -18.58 -24.01
C ARG A 567 -2.90 -17.55 -24.71
N LEU A 568 -2.31 -16.39 -24.99
CA LEU A 568 -2.94 -15.32 -25.75
C LEU A 568 -2.03 -14.88 -26.89
N ASN A 569 -2.61 -14.31 -27.94
CA ASN A 569 -1.83 -13.77 -29.06
C ASN A 569 -2.13 -12.29 -29.29
N VAL A 570 -1.13 -11.43 -29.11
CA VAL A 570 -1.18 -10.03 -29.56
C VAL A 570 -0.97 -10.02 -31.08
N ARG A 571 -1.98 -9.59 -31.83
CA ARG A 571 -1.93 -9.48 -33.30
C ARG A 571 -0.99 -8.35 -33.70
N ARG A 572 -0.47 -8.41 -34.92
CA ARG A 572 0.21 -7.27 -35.55
C ARG A 572 -0.84 -6.23 -35.95
N PRO A 573 -0.51 -4.93 -35.93
CA PRO A 573 -1.31 -3.94 -36.65
C PRO A 573 -1.36 -4.32 -38.15
N LEU A 574 -2.45 -3.98 -38.83
CA LEU A 574 -2.68 -4.30 -40.25
C LEU A 574 -2.83 -3.04 -41.11
N THR A 575 -3.07 -1.90 -40.48
CA THR A 575 -3.32 -0.59 -41.09
C THR A 575 -2.60 0.50 -40.30
N GLU A 576 -2.36 1.65 -40.94
CA GLU A 576 -1.82 2.86 -40.30
C GLU A 576 -2.70 3.32 -39.11
N ALA A 577 -4.01 3.06 -39.15
CA ALA A 577 -4.93 3.34 -38.05
C ALA A 577 -4.72 2.39 -36.84
N ASP A 578 -4.39 1.11 -37.07
CA ASP A 578 -4.03 0.20 -35.97
C ASP A 578 -2.71 0.64 -35.30
N GLU A 579 -1.77 1.19 -36.07
CA GLU A 579 -0.46 1.67 -35.57
C GLU A 579 -0.62 2.97 -34.76
N ASP A 580 -1.28 3.99 -35.33
CA ASP A 580 -1.54 5.30 -34.71
C ASP A 580 -2.41 5.19 -33.45
N VAL A 581 -3.42 4.32 -33.43
CA VAL A 581 -4.21 4.05 -32.21
C VAL A 581 -3.39 3.32 -31.15
N ALA A 582 -2.55 2.35 -31.53
CA ALA A 582 -1.68 1.65 -30.58
C ALA A 582 -0.61 2.58 -29.99
N GLU A 583 -0.02 3.48 -30.79
CA GLU A 583 0.91 4.51 -30.32
C GLU A 583 0.21 5.45 -29.33
N LEU A 584 -0.93 6.06 -29.72
CA LEU A 584 -1.69 6.95 -28.85
C LEU A 584 -2.14 6.31 -27.52
N MET A 585 -2.31 4.99 -27.47
CA MET A 585 -2.67 4.23 -26.26
C MET A 585 -1.47 3.67 -25.46
N MET A 586 -0.26 3.58 -26.02
CA MET A 586 0.89 2.92 -25.38
C MET A 586 2.19 3.74 -25.28
N SER A 587 2.26 4.96 -25.82
CA SER A 587 3.52 5.75 -25.86
C SER A 587 4.10 6.22 -24.52
N GLY A 588 3.36 6.18 -23.41
CA GLY A 588 3.81 6.77 -22.15
C GLY A 588 3.15 6.21 -20.88
N ASP A 589 3.80 6.49 -19.75
CA ASP A 589 3.32 6.11 -18.42
C ASP A 589 1.97 6.79 -18.10
N GLU A 590 1.69 7.97 -18.66
CA GLU A 590 0.41 8.66 -18.44
C GLU A 590 -0.78 7.87 -19.02
N GLN A 591 -0.65 7.30 -20.22
CA GLN A 591 -1.67 6.44 -20.83
C GLN A 591 -1.88 5.19 -19.98
N GLY A 592 -0.80 4.48 -19.62
CA GLY A 592 -0.87 3.27 -18.81
C GLY A 592 -1.52 3.52 -17.45
N THR A 593 -1.16 4.64 -16.82
CA THR A 593 -1.73 5.14 -15.57
C THR A 593 -3.21 5.50 -15.74
N LEU A 594 -3.63 6.10 -16.85
CA LEU A 594 -5.04 6.40 -17.12
C LEU A 594 -5.90 5.15 -17.34
N PHE A 595 -5.40 4.13 -18.07
CA PHE A 595 -6.09 2.84 -18.15
C PHE A 595 -6.20 2.17 -16.77
N TYR A 596 -5.10 2.15 -16.01
CA TYR A 596 -5.02 1.47 -14.72
C TYR A 596 -5.84 2.16 -13.60
N LEU A 597 -6.00 3.48 -13.63
CA LEU A 597 -6.82 4.24 -12.67
C LEU A 597 -8.31 4.36 -13.08
N LEU A 598 -8.70 3.78 -14.23
CA LEU A 598 -9.98 4.01 -14.91
C LEU A 598 -10.28 5.51 -15.07
N GLY A 599 -9.31 6.22 -15.65
CA GLY A 599 -9.34 7.64 -15.96
C GLY A 599 -8.98 8.54 -14.78
N SER A 600 -8.31 9.66 -15.07
CA SER A 600 -8.00 10.70 -14.10
C SER A 600 -8.06 12.06 -14.80
N ARG A 601 -8.53 13.09 -14.10
CA ARG A 601 -8.57 14.46 -14.63
C ARG A 601 -7.40 15.32 -14.14
N ALA A 602 -6.42 14.73 -13.45
CA ALA A 602 -5.21 15.39 -12.94
C ALA A 602 -4.42 16.11 -14.04
N GLU A 603 -3.88 17.29 -13.75
CA GLU A 603 -3.08 18.10 -14.70
C GLU A 603 -1.81 17.36 -15.14
N SER A 604 -1.20 16.59 -14.23
CA SER A 604 -0.05 15.72 -14.51
C SER A 604 -0.33 14.58 -15.51
N LEU A 605 -1.58 14.34 -15.88
CA LEU A 605 -2.02 13.33 -16.85
C LEU A 605 -2.75 13.93 -18.06
N GLU A 606 -2.66 15.25 -18.27
CA GLU A 606 -3.31 15.92 -19.40
C GLU A 606 -2.75 15.47 -20.76
N SER A 607 -1.44 15.15 -20.82
CA SER A 607 -0.77 14.55 -21.98
C SER A 607 -1.44 13.24 -22.40
N GLY A 608 -1.59 12.30 -21.47
CA GLY A 608 -2.25 11.01 -21.69
C GLY A 608 -3.74 11.19 -22.06
N ASN A 609 -4.48 12.06 -21.38
CA ASN A 609 -5.88 12.33 -21.71
C ASN A 609 -6.02 12.88 -23.15
N ARG A 610 -5.14 13.80 -23.56
CA ARG A 610 -5.12 14.35 -24.93
C ARG A 610 -4.73 13.31 -25.98
N ALA A 611 -3.99 12.27 -25.63
CA ALA A 611 -3.73 11.14 -26.53
C ALA A 611 -4.97 10.23 -26.67
N LEU A 612 -5.66 9.94 -25.56
CA LEU A 612 -6.93 9.18 -25.57
C LEU A 612 -8.05 9.92 -26.32
N ASP A 613 -8.14 11.25 -26.18
CA ASP A 613 -9.08 12.09 -26.94
C ASP A 613 -8.76 12.07 -28.45
N GLN A 614 -7.47 12.09 -28.85
CA GLN A 614 -7.10 11.94 -30.26
C GLN A 614 -7.53 10.60 -30.87
N VAL A 615 -7.56 9.50 -30.09
CA VAL A 615 -8.16 8.23 -30.56
C VAL A 615 -9.67 8.40 -30.79
N LEU A 616 -10.37 9.08 -29.89
CA LEU A 616 -11.82 9.31 -30.01
C LEU A 616 -12.20 10.26 -31.15
N ASP A 617 -11.35 11.25 -31.46
CA ASP A 617 -11.59 12.25 -32.50
C ASP A 617 -11.16 11.77 -33.90
N ARG A 618 -10.00 11.10 -34.02
CA ARG A 618 -9.43 10.65 -35.31
C ARG A 618 -9.89 9.26 -35.70
N HIS A 619 -10.16 8.39 -34.73
CA HIS A 619 -10.49 6.97 -34.92
C HIS A 619 -11.78 6.53 -34.16
N PRO A 620 -12.89 7.30 -34.21
CA PRO A 620 -14.08 7.05 -33.38
C PRO A 620 -14.72 5.66 -33.55
N GLU A 621 -14.59 5.08 -34.74
CA GLU A 621 -15.15 3.78 -35.14
C GLU A 621 -14.12 2.63 -35.07
N HIS A 622 -12.88 2.89 -34.63
CA HIS A 622 -11.88 1.84 -34.47
C HIS A 622 -12.23 0.95 -33.28
N PRO A 623 -12.11 -0.40 -33.35
CA PRO A 623 -12.54 -1.28 -32.27
C PRO A 623 -11.94 -0.97 -30.89
N LEU A 624 -10.71 -0.45 -30.85
CA LEU A 624 -10.05 -0.08 -29.59
C LEU A 624 -10.54 1.24 -28.98
N ALA A 625 -11.29 2.08 -29.72
CA ALA A 625 -11.87 3.31 -29.19
C ALA A 625 -12.80 3.05 -27.98
N VAL A 626 -13.34 1.83 -27.83
CA VAL A 626 -14.10 1.39 -26.66
C VAL A 626 -13.33 1.60 -25.34
N TYR A 627 -12.01 1.44 -25.33
CA TYR A 627 -11.21 1.57 -24.10
C TYR A 627 -10.98 3.04 -23.69
N PRO A 628 -10.58 3.97 -24.60
CA PRO A 628 -10.64 5.41 -24.33
C PRO A 628 -12.05 5.90 -23.94
N ARG A 629 -13.14 5.39 -24.56
CA ARG A 629 -14.52 5.72 -24.14
C ARG A 629 -14.79 5.29 -22.70
N MET A 630 -14.36 4.08 -22.32
CA MET A 630 -14.48 3.58 -20.95
C MET A 630 -13.70 4.46 -19.96
N VAL A 631 -12.41 4.68 -20.22
CA VAL A 631 -11.51 5.47 -19.36
C VAL A 631 -12.04 6.90 -19.17
N LYS A 632 -12.43 7.57 -20.27
CA LYS A 632 -13.01 8.92 -20.21
C LYS A 632 -14.35 8.90 -19.48
N GLY A 633 -15.24 7.96 -19.82
CA GLY A 633 -16.56 7.80 -19.21
C GLY A 633 -16.50 7.61 -17.69
N PHE A 634 -15.62 6.74 -17.18
CA PHE A 634 -15.37 6.60 -15.74
C PHE A 634 -14.78 7.89 -15.13
N GLY A 635 -13.79 8.49 -15.78
CA GLY A 635 -13.09 9.70 -15.32
C GLY A 635 -13.97 10.95 -15.19
N VAL A 636 -14.87 11.19 -16.15
CA VAL A 636 -15.75 12.37 -16.16
C VAL A 636 -17.03 12.17 -15.33
N SER A 637 -17.50 10.93 -15.14
CA SER A 637 -18.73 10.63 -14.40
C SER A 637 -18.60 10.68 -12.87
N ARG A 638 -17.38 10.82 -12.32
CA ARG A 638 -17.15 11.14 -10.90
C ARG A 638 -16.94 12.64 -10.78
N ASP A 639 -17.32 13.22 -9.65
CA ASP A 639 -16.64 14.44 -9.20
C ASP A 639 -15.15 14.14 -9.11
N PHE A 640 -14.31 15.09 -9.52
CA PHE A 640 -12.87 14.94 -9.38
C PHE A 640 -12.38 15.97 -8.36
N LYS A 641 -11.78 15.45 -7.29
CA LYS A 641 -11.23 16.20 -6.16
C LYS A 641 -9.93 16.86 -6.57
N ASP A 642 -10.04 18.03 -7.18
CA ASP A 642 -8.90 18.77 -7.70
C ASP A 642 -8.33 19.69 -6.64
N LEU A 643 -7.57 19.11 -5.72
CA LEU A 643 -6.71 19.83 -4.81
C LEU A 643 -5.56 20.43 -5.63
N THR A 644 -5.56 21.75 -5.81
CA THR A 644 -4.64 22.46 -6.71
C THR A 644 -3.29 22.78 -6.05
N PRO A 645 -2.24 23.14 -6.80
CA PRO A 645 -0.96 23.59 -6.25
C PRO A 645 -1.03 24.82 -5.32
N ALA A 646 -2.15 25.55 -5.31
CA ALA A 646 -2.43 26.64 -4.37
C ALA A 646 -3.00 26.16 -3.02
N LYS A 647 -3.08 24.83 -2.81
CA LYS A 647 -3.82 24.15 -1.73
C LYS A 647 -5.33 24.44 -1.69
N GLU A 648 -5.88 25.05 -2.74
CA GLU A 648 -7.33 25.19 -2.91
C GLU A 648 -7.94 23.87 -3.41
N LEU A 649 -8.98 23.40 -2.72
CA LEU A 649 -9.90 22.41 -3.27
C LEU A 649 -10.75 23.03 -4.38
N ARG A 650 -10.72 22.43 -5.56
CA ARG A 650 -11.70 22.66 -6.62
C ARG A 650 -12.39 21.33 -6.94
N ILE A 651 -13.65 21.19 -6.55
CA ILE A 651 -14.44 20.03 -7.00
C ILE A 651 -14.79 20.27 -8.47
N ARG A 652 -14.10 19.60 -9.39
CA ARG A 652 -14.53 19.57 -10.79
C ARG A 652 -15.73 18.62 -10.86
N PRO A 653 -16.96 19.09 -11.13
CA PRO A 653 -18.14 18.26 -11.02
C PRO A 653 -18.11 17.10 -12.02
N ALA A 654 -18.90 16.06 -11.75
CA ALA A 654 -19.18 15.04 -12.75
C ALA A 654 -19.84 15.64 -13.99
N ASN A 655 -19.31 15.38 -15.18
CA ASN A 655 -20.00 15.61 -16.44
C ASN A 655 -20.90 14.40 -16.71
N THR A 656 -22.17 14.47 -16.30
CA THR A 656 -23.10 13.34 -16.43
C THR A 656 -23.48 13.08 -17.88
N GLU A 657 -23.66 14.11 -18.71
CA GLU A 657 -23.99 14.00 -20.14
C GLU A 657 -22.89 13.27 -20.91
N GLU A 658 -21.63 13.69 -20.78
CA GLU A 658 -20.49 13.01 -21.40
C GLU A 658 -20.24 11.63 -20.78
N GLY A 659 -20.43 11.49 -19.46
CA GLY A 659 -20.32 10.21 -18.76
C GLY A 659 -21.30 9.16 -19.32
N ILE A 660 -22.56 9.54 -19.52
CA ILE A 660 -23.58 8.71 -20.18
C ILE A 660 -23.19 8.49 -21.64
N GLY A 661 -22.87 9.54 -22.40
CA GLY A 661 -22.58 9.46 -23.83
C GLY A 661 -21.36 8.60 -24.20
N GLN A 662 -20.35 8.50 -23.33
CA GLN A 662 -19.22 7.59 -23.54
C GLN A 662 -19.49 6.18 -23.00
N LEU A 663 -20.09 6.03 -21.81
CA LEU A 663 -20.34 4.71 -21.21
C LEU A 663 -21.44 3.93 -21.95
N SER A 664 -22.49 4.58 -22.45
CA SER A 664 -23.53 3.92 -23.26
C SER A 664 -22.93 3.32 -24.54
N LYS A 665 -22.01 4.02 -25.21
CA LYS A 665 -21.27 3.48 -26.36
C LYS A 665 -20.41 2.26 -26.01
N VAL A 666 -19.84 2.20 -24.80
CA VAL A 666 -19.14 1.01 -24.32
C VAL A 666 -20.10 -0.17 -24.13
N VAL A 667 -21.31 0.08 -23.61
CA VAL A 667 -22.36 -0.95 -23.51
C VAL A 667 -22.81 -1.42 -24.90
N GLU A 668 -23.08 -0.50 -25.82
CA GLU A 668 -23.46 -0.77 -27.21
C GLU A 668 -22.40 -1.65 -27.92
N SER A 669 -21.12 -1.29 -27.84
CA SER A 669 -20.03 -2.07 -28.43
C SER A 669 -19.78 -3.42 -27.74
N SER A 670 -20.19 -3.61 -26.48
CA SER A 670 -19.85 -4.79 -25.68
C SER A 670 -21.03 -5.72 -25.36
N ALA A 671 -22.24 -5.39 -25.81
CA ALA A 671 -23.43 -6.23 -25.60
C ALA A 671 -23.34 -7.58 -26.34
N GLY A 672 -22.57 -7.64 -27.44
CA GLY A 672 -22.22 -8.86 -28.18
C GLY A 672 -20.92 -9.52 -27.67
N ASP A 673 -20.13 -10.07 -28.59
CA ASP A 673 -18.87 -10.77 -28.28
C ASP A 673 -17.60 -9.93 -28.56
N GLU A 674 -17.77 -8.65 -28.90
CA GLU A 674 -16.69 -7.66 -29.01
C GLU A 674 -16.70 -6.71 -27.80
N GLY A 675 -15.83 -5.69 -27.78
CA GLY A 675 -15.77 -4.70 -26.71
C GLY A 675 -15.01 -5.17 -25.46
N VAL A 676 -15.46 -4.75 -24.27
CA VAL A 676 -14.82 -5.11 -22.99
C VAL A 676 -15.31 -6.45 -22.44
N ASP A 677 -14.54 -7.08 -21.55
CA ASP A 677 -14.93 -8.36 -20.93
C ASP A 677 -16.20 -8.24 -20.08
N ASN A 678 -16.86 -9.37 -19.82
CA ASN A 678 -18.15 -9.40 -19.12
C ASN A 678 -18.11 -8.83 -17.69
N ILE A 679 -16.99 -8.95 -16.97
CA ILE A 679 -16.86 -8.41 -15.61
C ILE A 679 -16.73 -6.88 -15.69
N THR A 680 -15.88 -6.37 -16.59
CA THR A 680 -15.72 -4.94 -16.88
C THR A 680 -17.01 -4.32 -17.43
N LEU A 681 -17.75 -5.02 -18.29
CA LEU A 681 -19.07 -4.58 -18.77
C LEU A 681 -20.06 -4.45 -17.60
N GLY A 682 -20.09 -5.40 -16.67
CA GLY A 682 -20.90 -5.29 -15.46
C GLY A 682 -20.51 -4.07 -14.61
N GLN A 683 -19.22 -3.74 -14.51
CA GLN A 683 -18.75 -2.51 -13.86
C GLN A 683 -19.20 -1.25 -14.62
N VAL A 684 -19.08 -1.23 -15.96
CA VAL A 684 -19.53 -0.14 -16.84
C VAL A 684 -21.03 0.10 -16.70
N MET A 685 -21.87 -0.93 -16.72
CA MET A 685 -23.32 -0.78 -16.62
C MET A 685 -23.75 -0.29 -15.24
N ARG A 686 -23.18 -0.85 -14.15
CA ARG A 686 -23.42 -0.32 -12.78
C ARG A 686 -22.91 1.10 -12.61
N ARG A 687 -21.85 1.47 -13.33
CA ARG A 687 -21.37 2.85 -13.36
C ARG A 687 -22.39 3.74 -14.07
N LEU A 688 -22.79 3.39 -15.29
CA LEU A 688 -23.76 4.10 -16.12
C LEU A 688 -25.08 4.36 -15.37
N ALA A 689 -25.66 3.35 -14.73
CA ALA A 689 -26.88 3.52 -13.91
C ALA A 689 -26.69 4.55 -12.78
N ARG A 690 -25.53 4.57 -12.11
CA ARG A 690 -25.21 5.59 -11.09
C ARG A 690 -24.98 6.99 -11.71
N VAL A 691 -24.58 7.10 -12.99
CA VAL A 691 -24.51 8.39 -13.71
C VAL A 691 -25.91 8.86 -14.10
N GLU A 692 -26.77 7.97 -14.61
CA GLU A 692 -28.16 8.26 -14.98
C GLU A 692 -28.99 8.75 -13.78
N ALA A 693 -28.92 8.04 -12.66
CA ALA A 693 -29.58 8.48 -11.42
C ALA A 693 -29.07 9.86 -10.96
N ARG A 694 -27.75 10.09 -11.09
CA ARG A 694 -27.13 11.39 -10.80
C ARG A 694 -27.53 12.50 -11.78
N ALA A 695 -27.87 12.16 -13.02
CA ALA A 695 -28.39 13.10 -14.02
C ALA A 695 -29.87 13.47 -13.77
N GLY A 696 -30.55 12.80 -12.83
CA GLY A 696 -31.99 12.96 -12.58
C GLY A 696 -32.86 11.90 -13.26
N ASN A 697 -32.27 10.82 -13.78
CA ASN A 697 -32.95 9.75 -14.54
C ASN A 697 -32.98 8.41 -13.76
N PRO A 698 -33.56 8.31 -12.54
CA PRO A 698 -33.54 7.07 -11.77
C PRO A 698 -34.32 5.92 -12.43
N GLN A 699 -35.29 6.22 -13.31
CA GLN A 699 -35.96 5.21 -14.15
C GLN A 699 -34.97 4.60 -15.15
N ARG A 700 -34.20 5.44 -15.87
CA ARG A 700 -33.16 4.96 -16.80
C ARG A 700 -32.05 4.20 -16.07
N ALA A 701 -31.72 4.59 -14.84
CA ALA A 701 -30.80 3.84 -13.98
C ALA A 701 -31.30 2.42 -13.66
N ALA A 702 -32.61 2.24 -13.42
CA ALA A 702 -33.22 0.94 -13.23
C ALA A 702 -33.24 0.12 -14.54
N GLU A 703 -33.63 0.74 -15.66
CA GLU A 703 -33.61 0.12 -17.00
C GLU A 703 -32.22 -0.41 -17.36
N VAL A 704 -31.14 0.36 -17.15
CA VAL A 704 -29.76 -0.09 -17.39
C VAL A 704 -29.38 -1.29 -16.50
N MET A 705 -29.99 -1.45 -15.32
CA MET A 705 -29.80 -2.62 -14.47
C MET A 705 -30.61 -3.84 -14.91
N ASP A 706 -31.77 -3.65 -15.53
CA ASP A 706 -32.52 -4.73 -16.18
C ASP A 706 -31.86 -5.16 -17.50
N GLU A 707 -31.41 -4.22 -18.33
CA GLU A 707 -30.58 -4.45 -19.52
C GLU A 707 -29.30 -5.23 -19.17
N MET A 708 -28.65 -4.92 -18.04
CA MET A 708 -27.47 -5.66 -17.57
C MET A 708 -27.81 -7.12 -17.27
N VAL A 709 -28.93 -7.38 -16.60
CA VAL A 709 -29.39 -8.76 -16.34
C VAL A 709 -29.72 -9.46 -17.66
N GLU A 710 -30.44 -8.82 -18.59
CA GLU A 710 -30.77 -9.41 -19.88
C GLU A 710 -29.54 -9.75 -20.74
N ILE A 711 -28.55 -8.86 -20.83
CA ILE A 711 -27.32 -9.07 -21.60
C ILE A 711 -26.59 -10.32 -21.08
N PHE A 712 -26.48 -10.48 -19.76
CA PHE A 712 -25.82 -11.63 -19.17
C PHE A 712 -26.66 -12.92 -19.19
N ASP A 713 -27.99 -12.82 -19.18
CA ASP A 713 -28.90 -13.95 -19.41
C ASP A 713 -28.75 -14.49 -20.85
N ARG A 714 -28.73 -13.58 -21.84
CA ARG A 714 -28.44 -13.92 -23.25
C ARG A 714 -27.06 -14.53 -23.46
N LYS A 715 -26.05 -14.11 -22.68
CA LYS A 715 -24.70 -14.70 -22.67
C LYS A 715 -24.62 -16.06 -21.93
N ASN A 716 -25.74 -16.59 -21.41
CA ASN A 716 -25.88 -17.94 -20.85
C ASN A 716 -24.83 -18.27 -19.76
N LEU A 717 -24.60 -17.34 -18.83
CA LEU A 717 -23.62 -17.51 -17.77
C LEU A 717 -24.06 -18.53 -16.70
N ASN A 718 -23.10 -19.04 -15.94
CA ASN A 718 -23.33 -19.99 -14.84
C ASN A 718 -24.44 -19.53 -13.88
N PRO A 719 -25.37 -20.39 -13.41
CA PRO A 719 -26.49 -19.98 -12.57
C PRO A 719 -26.13 -19.25 -11.27
N HIS A 720 -24.97 -19.56 -10.65
CA HIS A 720 -24.48 -18.83 -9.48
C HIS A 720 -23.92 -17.44 -9.85
N VAL A 721 -23.28 -17.30 -11.02
CA VAL A 721 -22.83 -15.99 -11.54
C VAL A 721 -24.04 -15.11 -11.86
N MET A 722 -25.10 -15.67 -12.46
CA MET A 722 -26.37 -14.95 -12.67
C MET A 722 -27.08 -14.58 -11.35
N ARG A 723 -26.93 -15.38 -10.30
CA ARG A 723 -27.41 -15.07 -8.93
C ARG A 723 -26.67 -13.83 -8.37
N ASP A 724 -25.34 -13.82 -8.49
CA ASP A 724 -24.50 -12.69 -8.03
C ASP A 724 -24.73 -11.42 -8.88
N ILE A 725 -24.89 -11.54 -10.21
CA ILE A 725 -25.23 -10.43 -11.11
C ILE A 725 -26.59 -9.81 -10.76
N ARG A 726 -27.62 -10.62 -10.54
CA ARG A 726 -28.94 -10.12 -10.12
C ARG A 726 -28.89 -9.47 -8.74
N SER A 727 -28.11 -10.01 -7.80
CA SER A 727 -27.84 -9.37 -6.50
C SER A 727 -27.08 -8.03 -6.62
N GLN A 728 -26.20 -7.89 -7.62
CA GLN A 728 -25.52 -6.62 -7.92
C GLN A 728 -26.47 -5.61 -8.59
N ALA A 729 -27.36 -6.07 -9.48
CA ALA A 729 -28.39 -5.24 -10.12
C ALA A 729 -29.35 -4.65 -9.09
N GLU A 730 -30.00 -5.48 -8.27
CA GLU A 730 -30.98 -5.01 -7.28
C GLU A 730 -30.36 -4.07 -6.24
N ARG A 731 -29.15 -4.37 -5.72
CA ARG A 731 -28.44 -3.42 -4.84
C ARG A 731 -28.16 -2.08 -5.53
N THR A 732 -27.77 -2.09 -6.81
CA THR A 732 -27.53 -0.85 -7.56
C THR A 732 -28.83 -0.08 -7.78
N LYS A 733 -29.96 -0.75 -8.07
CA LYS A 733 -31.29 -0.13 -8.14
C LYS A 733 -31.64 0.52 -6.80
N GLU A 734 -31.52 -0.21 -5.68
CA GLU A 734 -31.76 0.33 -4.33
C GLU A 734 -30.87 1.53 -3.99
N GLU A 735 -29.60 1.54 -4.37
CA GLU A 735 -28.72 2.71 -4.23
C GLU A 735 -29.21 3.91 -5.05
N THR A 736 -29.65 3.68 -6.29
CA THR A 736 -30.07 4.75 -7.22
C THR A 736 -31.47 5.31 -6.96
N THR A 737 -32.37 4.55 -6.31
CA THR A 737 -33.76 4.97 -6.04
C THR A 737 -33.96 5.57 -4.64
N ARG A 738 -32.94 5.53 -3.76
CA ARG A 738 -32.98 6.10 -2.40
C ARG A 738 -32.43 7.54 -2.30
N ARG A 739 -32.37 8.27 -3.42
CA ARG A 739 -31.95 9.68 -3.51
C ARG A 739 -33.02 10.52 -4.20
#